data_AF-A0A5C4L0U6-F1
#
_entry.id   AF-A0A5C4L0U6-F1
#
_cell.length_a   1.000
_cell.length_b   1.000
_cell.length_c   1.000
_cell.angle_alpha   90.00
_cell.angle_beta   90.00
_cell.angle_gamma   90.00
#
_symmetry.space_group_name_H-M   'P 1'
#
loop_
_entity.id
_entity.type
_entity.pdbx_description
1 polymer ?
#
loop_
_entity_poly.entity_id
_entity_poly.type
_entity_poly.pdbx_seq_one_letter_code
_entity_poly.pdbx_strand_id
1 'polypeptide(L)'
;MIDKSITNPGIHKQFLMENYSEDERKILLNLSKDWYLTNSGQEIRVAQSRYSYFLMKPSQRTSEMFNIERELICVFSDYEYFEPRSFDIFDKVLQLLPKMRTETVCGLLISRANVVEEKVERLLKSDPEHSIVIPATYQELLNYDCIRILENKFRKHFYSRDLFGFLSPLKKDIYFFGRSNLITELINRYQSGEHTSLFGLRKSGKTSIVYAIERKLASLGQHALLLDCESPSIHLCRWNELLEKLVNLYAKAKQTKIKVDTKDRYAEKDAADSFETDMMRIFESKKPSSMLFIFDEIERISPGTASSDHWRSNTDFLYFWQTLRGFYQKNPEVFCYMLVGTNPSCVESATVVGHDNPIYASIPSQYVPSFSVEQVKQMVVRLGDYMGLKFDDLIAAKLTDDFGGHPFLIRQMCSCIHKMAGINRPVIIDKVIYNKAKEEFKLHSKDYLDMMLQVLSEWYPDEYEMLRFLAQGDQESFENFAFDNASLTRHLIGYGLIQKGADGYAFNLEAISELLKTKHSNEKINLTNEEMVQEVSVRRNLLEKNLRTLARNVLKITYGPVKAATTVLSALPETRRTAFVGANINSLLDRDKSPLFFLELINLIKREWAIFDKSLEIEKTKLVLMLEEINLFGRPEAHAKNLSKDEFTQLRLHFNKLDTLLAE
;
A
#
# COMPACT_ATOMS: atom_id res chain seq x y z
N MET A 1 43.22 -21.12 24.78
CA MET A 1 43.32 -19.97 23.86
C MET A 1 41.92 -19.38 23.74
N ILE A 2 41.75 -18.10 24.05
CA ILE A 2 40.47 -17.42 23.83
C ILE A 2 40.38 -17.10 22.34
N ASP A 3 39.41 -17.69 21.65
CA ASP A 3 39.11 -17.33 20.27
C ASP A 3 38.64 -15.87 20.24
N LYS A 4 39.42 -15.01 19.58
CA LYS A 4 39.14 -13.57 19.48
C LYS A 4 37.99 -13.26 18.51
N SER A 5 37.50 -14.25 17.76
CA SER A 5 36.33 -14.10 16.88
C SER A 5 35.00 -14.26 17.63
N ILE A 6 35.01 -14.84 18.84
CA ILE A 6 33.83 -15.16 19.63
C ILE A 6 33.71 -14.21 20.82
N THR A 7 32.52 -13.64 21.04
CA THR A 7 32.24 -12.79 22.20
C THR A 7 32.05 -13.69 23.44
N ASN A 8 33.00 -13.63 24.36
CA ASN A 8 32.95 -14.41 25.61
C ASN A 8 32.27 -13.59 26.72
N PRO A 9 31.46 -14.23 27.60
CA PRO A 9 30.86 -13.55 28.74
C PRO A 9 31.90 -12.90 29.65
N GLY A 10 31.52 -11.82 30.33
CA GLY A 10 32.36 -11.14 31.30
C GLY A 10 32.19 -9.63 31.28
N ILE A 11 33.17 -8.92 31.84
CA ILE A 11 33.14 -7.46 32.00
C ILE A 11 34.40 -6.87 31.39
N HIS A 12 34.24 -5.87 30.52
CA HIS A 12 35.36 -5.14 29.94
C HIS A 12 36.15 -4.40 31.03
N LYS A 13 37.47 -4.35 30.91
CA LYS A 13 38.37 -3.78 31.95
C LYS A 13 38.10 -2.32 32.30
N GLN A 14 37.55 -1.55 31.36
CA GLN A 14 37.23 -0.13 31.54
C GLN A 14 35.78 0.10 32.00
N PHE A 15 35.02 -0.96 32.29
CA PHE A 15 33.65 -0.83 32.75
C PHE A 15 33.63 -0.36 34.21
N LEU A 16 33.11 0.84 34.46
CA LEU A 16 33.09 1.47 35.78
C LEU A 16 31.89 0.99 36.60
N MET A 17 32.05 -0.10 37.34
CA MET A 17 31.01 -0.65 38.24
C MET A 17 30.64 0.32 39.38
N GLU A 18 31.54 1.23 39.72
CA GLU A 18 31.41 2.20 40.81
C GLU A 18 30.22 3.15 40.61
N ASN A 19 29.85 3.41 39.35
CA ASN A 19 28.78 4.32 38.97
C ASN A 19 27.37 3.78 39.24
N TYR A 20 27.24 2.51 39.62
CA TYR A 20 25.96 1.83 39.84
C TYR A 20 25.73 1.54 41.32
N SER A 21 24.46 1.49 41.74
CA SER A 21 24.01 1.10 43.08
C SER A 21 24.33 -0.37 43.41
N GLU A 22 24.21 -0.77 44.68
CA GLU A 22 24.51 -2.15 45.08
C GLU A 22 23.65 -3.20 44.36
N ASP A 23 22.35 -2.93 44.18
CA ASP A 23 21.45 -3.85 43.47
C ASP A 23 21.80 -3.93 41.98
N GLU A 24 22.09 -2.80 41.34
CA GLU A 24 22.50 -2.76 39.93
C GLU A 24 23.84 -3.49 39.72
N ARG A 25 24.81 -3.34 40.64
CA ARG A 25 26.08 -4.10 40.58
C ARG A 25 25.84 -5.60 40.64
N LYS A 26 24.92 -6.07 41.48
CA LYS A 26 24.53 -7.51 41.53
C LYS A 26 23.90 -7.96 40.22
N ILE A 27 23.01 -7.15 39.65
CA ILE A 27 22.40 -7.42 38.34
C ILE A 27 23.46 -7.51 37.24
N LEU A 28 24.39 -6.56 37.18
CA LEU A 28 25.48 -6.54 36.19
C LEU A 28 26.37 -7.78 36.32
N LEU A 29 26.72 -8.20 37.55
CA LEU A 29 27.47 -9.44 37.79
C LEU A 29 26.70 -10.67 37.31
N ASN A 30 25.40 -10.72 37.56
CA ASN A 30 24.53 -11.80 37.10
C ASN A 30 24.45 -11.87 35.56
N LEU A 31 24.27 -10.73 34.89
CA LEU A 31 24.26 -10.63 33.43
C LEU A 31 25.61 -11.03 32.82
N SER A 32 26.73 -10.65 33.45
CA SER A 32 28.08 -10.95 32.96
C SER A 32 28.43 -12.43 32.85
N LYS A 33 27.60 -13.31 33.42
CA LYS A 33 27.76 -14.77 33.33
C LYS A 33 27.51 -15.29 31.91
N ASP A 34 26.64 -14.64 31.15
CA ASP A 34 26.32 -15.02 29.75
C ASP A 34 26.42 -13.86 28.75
N TRP A 35 26.54 -12.62 29.22
CA TRP A 35 26.72 -11.44 28.38
C TRP A 35 28.09 -10.81 28.59
N TYR A 36 28.59 -10.09 27.59
CA TYR A 36 29.81 -9.32 27.71
C TYR A 36 29.49 -7.83 27.93
N LEU A 37 29.73 -7.31 29.13
CA LEU A 37 29.50 -5.90 29.45
C LEU A 37 30.63 -5.05 28.86
N THR A 38 30.32 -4.21 27.87
CA THR A 38 31.35 -3.51 27.08
C THR A 38 31.63 -2.09 27.54
N ASN A 39 30.59 -1.33 27.91
CA ASN A 39 30.71 0.07 28.29
C ASN A 39 29.71 0.41 29.41
N SER A 40 30.18 1.06 30.47
CA SER A 40 29.37 1.51 31.61
C SER A 40 28.57 2.79 31.36
N GLY A 41 28.54 3.29 30.12
CA GLY A 41 27.71 4.44 29.74
C GLY A 41 27.91 5.66 30.63
N GLN A 42 26.85 6.47 30.77
CA GLN A 42 26.81 7.66 31.62
C GLN A 42 25.38 7.85 32.16
N GLU A 43 25.20 8.75 33.14
CA GLU A 43 23.87 9.21 33.56
C GLU A 43 23.27 10.11 32.45
N ILE A 44 22.04 9.82 32.03
CA ILE A 44 21.28 10.62 31.08
C ILE A 44 20.11 11.29 31.78
N ARG A 45 19.90 12.57 31.45
CA ARG A 45 18.79 13.36 31.96
C ARG A 45 17.73 13.58 30.88
N VAL A 46 16.49 13.28 31.24
CA VAL A 46 15.31 13.58 30.43
C VAL A 46 14.36 14.42 31.25
N ALA A 47 14.30 15.72 30.94
CA ALA A 47 13.62 16.71 31.77
C ALA A 47 14.15 16.69 33.22
N GLN A 48 13.34 16.24 34.18
CA GLN A 48 13.71 16.17 35.60
C GLN A 48 14.16 14.76 36.04
N SER A 49 13.97 13.75 35.19
CA SER A 49 14.28 12.35 35.52
C SER A 49 15.71 11.99 35.10
N ARG A 50 16.37 11.20 35.94
CA ARG A 50 17.73 10.67 35.76
C ARG A 50 17.69 9.17 35.52
N TYR A 51 18.50 8.69 34.60
CA TYR A 51 18.60 7.29 34.24
C TYR A 51 20.05 6.91 33.95
N SER A 52 20.44 5.70 34.32
CA SER A 52 21.76 5.16 34.03
C SER A 52 21.64 4.14 32.89
N TYR A 53 22.57 4.16 31.94
CA TYR A 53 22.61 3.15 30.88
C TYR A 53 23.97 2.44 30.83
N PHE A 54 23.99 1.28 30.20
CA PHE A 54 25.19 0.53 29.86
C PHE A 54 25.02 -0.20 28.53
N LEU A 55 26.13 -0.68 28.00
CA LEU A 55 26.17 -1.48 26.78
C LEU A 55 26.62 -2.91 27.11
N MET A 56 25.95 -3.89 26.51
CA MET A 56 26.34 -5.29 26.58
C MET A 56 26.28 -5.95 25.21
N LYS A 57 27.15 -6.91 24.96
CA LYS A 57 27.21 -7.68 23.72
C LYS A 57 26.80 -9.14 23.98
N PRO A 58 25.99 -9.76 23.11
CA PRO A 58 25.52 -11.13 23.32
C PRO A 58 26.67 -12.15 23.19
N SER A 59 26.58 -13.24 23.95
CA SER A 59 27.35 -14.46 23.71
C SER A 59 26.98 -15.09 22.37
N GLN A 60 27.80 -16.02 21.86
CA GLN A 60 27.51 -16.74 20.62
C GLN A 60 26.13 -17.41 20.63
N ARG A 61 25.78 -18.12 21.71
CA ARG A 61 24.48 -18.77 21.86
C ARG A 61 23.32 -17.79 21.75
N THR A 62 23.41 -16.67 22.46
CA THR A 62 22.37 -15.63 22.46
C THR A 62 22.30 -14.93 21.11
N SER A 63 23.45 -14.74 20.46
CA SER A 63 23.55 -14.18 19.11
C SER A 63 22.86 -15.08 18.09
N GLU A 64 23.08 -16.39 18.14
CA GLU A 64 22.43 -17.37 17.26
C GLU A 64 20.91 -17.45 17.52
N MET A 65 20.47 -17.35 18.78
CA MET A 65 19.04 -17.46 19.14
C MET A 65 18.23 -16.23 18.70
N PHE A 66 18.76 -15.03 18.87
CA PHE A 66 18.03 -13.78 18.63
C PHE A 66 18.54 -12.97 17.43
N ASN A 67 19.58 -13.45 16.75
CA ASN A 67 20.23 -12.78 15.62
C ASN A 67 20.71 -11.36 15.94
N ILE A 68 21.24 -11.19 17.16
CA ILE A 68 21.81 -9.92 17.65
C ILE A 68 23.31 -10.08 17.70
N GLU A 69 24.05 -9.21 17.00
CA GLU A 69 25.53 -9.24 16.99
C GLU A 69 26.15 -7.98 17.63
N ARG A 70 25.38 -6.89 17.64
CA ARG A 70 25.82 -5.56 18.06
C ARG A 70 25.61 -5.34 19.56
N GLU A 71 26.17 -4.26 20.08
CA GLU A 71 25.99 -3.88 21.49
C GLU A 71 24.55 -3.44 21.75
N LEU A 72 23.91 -4.09 22.71
CA LEU A 72 22.56 -3.76 23.17
C LEU A 72 22.61 -2.60 24.19
N ILE A 73 21.73 -1.62 24.00
CA ILE A 73 21.52 -0.56 24.99
C ILE A 73 20.65 -1.10 26.12
N CYS A 74 21.16 -0.98 27.35
CA CYS A 74 20.48 -1.38 28.56
C CYS A 74 20.30 -0.15 29.46
N VAL A 75 19.08 0.10 29.92
CA VAL A 75 18.74 1.28 30.74
C VAL A 75 18.20 0.82 32.09
N PHE A 76 18.76 1.34 33.17
CA PHE A 76 18.21 1.22 34.51
C PHE A 76 17.24 2.37 34.81
N SER A 77 16.09 2.01 35.38
CA SER A 77 15.09 2.90 35.93
C SER A 77 14.85 2.51 37.38
N ASP A 78 15.35 3.34 38.30
CA ASP A 78 15.27 3.13 39.75
C ASP A 78 13.98 3.66 40.38
N TYR A 79 13.07 4.22 39.59
CA TYR A 79 11.77 4.70 40.05
C TYR A 79 10.83 3.54 40.40
N GLU A 80 10.13 3.66 41.53
CA GLU A 80 9.09 2.70 41.95
C GLU A 80 7.87 2.69 41.02
N TYR A 81 7.62 3.83 40.35
CA TYR A 81 6.55 3.99 39.39
C TYR A 81 7.11 4.09 37.98
N PHE A 82 6.44 3.42 37.05
CA PHE A 82 6.83 3.46 35.65
C PHE A 82 6.52 4.84 35.03
N GLU A 83 7.56 5.52 34.54
CA GLU A 83 7.42 6.76 33.78
C GLU A 83 7.42 6.48 32.27
N PRO A 84 6.40 6.89 31.49
CA PRO A 84 6.38 6.70 30.03
C PRO A 84 7.61 7.28 29.31
N ARG A 85 8.23 8.32 29.88
CA ARG A 85 9.44 8.98 29.36
C ARG A 85 10.69 8.10 29.42
N SER A 86 10.66 6.97 30.15
CA SER A 86 11.78 6.01 30.16
C SER A 86 12.06 5.42 28.78
N PHE A 87 11.12 5.50 27.84
CA PHE A 87 11.28 5.03 26.47
C PHE A 87 12.06 6.00 25.57
N ASP A 88 11.86 7.31 25.74
CA ASP A 88 12.58 8.36 24.99
C ASP A 88 14.10 8.31 25.21
N ILE A 89 14.53 7.63 26.27
CA ILE A 89 15.94 7.45 26.62
C ILE A 89 16.65 6.64 25.54
N PHE A 90 16.03 5.59 25.00
CA PHE A 90 16.70 4.74 24.00
C PHE A 90 17.05 5.57 22.76
N ASP A 91 16.13 6.40 22.29
CA ASP A 91 16.36 7.28 21.14
C ASP A 91 17.45 8.34 21.45
N LYS A 92 17.49 8.88 22.68
CA LYS A 92 18.56 9.80 23.11
C LYS A 92 19.93 9.12 23.23
N VAL A 93 20.00 7.93 23.81
CA VAL A 93 21.24 7.14 23.91
C VAL A 93 21.75 6.81 22.52
N LEU A 94 20.86 6.39 21.62
CA LEU A 94 21.21 6.08 20.22
C LEU A 94 21.83 7.27 19.47
N GLN A 95 21.40 8.50 19.77
CA GLN A 95 21.98 9.71 19.18
C GLN A 95 23.42 9.99 19.66
N LEU A 96 23.79 9.52 20.86
CA LEU A 96 25.12 9.70 21.44
C LEU A 96 26.12 8.60 21.04
N LEU A 97 25.63 7.48 20.48
CA LEU A 97 26.44 6.31 20.19
C LEU A 97 26.69 6.11 18.69
N PRO A 98 27.81 5.47 18.30
CA PRO A 98 28.04 5.09 16.91
C PRO A 98 26.99 4.08 16.42
N LYS A 99 26.18 4.47 15.42
CA LYS A 99 25.11 3.63 14.84
C LYS A 99 25.58 2.26 14.32
N MET A 100 26.83 2.17 13.84
CA MET A 100 27.37 0.91 13.29
C MET A 100 27.75 -0.11 14.37
N ARG A 101 27.95 0.33 15.63
CA ARG A 101 28.39 -0.53 16.74
C ARG A 101 27.25 -0.99 17.64
N THR A 102 26.15 -0.24 17.62
CA THR A 102 25.03 -0.39 18.55
C THR A 102 23.85 -1.07 17.86
N GLU A 103 23.13 -1.93 18.57
CA GLU A 103 21.86 -2.48 18.15
C GLU A 103 20.79 -1.39 18.22
N THR A 104 20.06 -1.20 17.13
CA THR A 104 19.09 -0.11 16.98
C THR A 104 17.64 -0.61 17.00
N VAL A 105 17.44 -1.91 16.85
CA VAL A 105 16.10 -2.51 16.76
C VAL A 105 15.56 -2.87 18.12
N CYS A 106 16.42 -3.10 19.12
CA CYS A 106 15.98 -3.46 20.46
C CYS A 106 16.83 -2.84 21.57
N GLY A 107 16.26 -2.81 22.78
CA GLY A 107 16.93 -2.37 24.01
C GLY A 107 16.35 -3.08 25.24
N LEU A 108 17.12 -3.14 26.31
CA LEU A 108 16.71 -3.72 27.59
C LEU A 108 16.37 -2.61 28.58
N LEU A 109 15.14 -2.60 29.10
CA LEU A 109 14.71 -1.69 30.17
C LEU A 109 14.62 -2.46 31.48
N ILE A 110 15.46 -2.11 32.44
CA ILE A 110 15.52 -2.71 33.76
C ILE A 110 14.89 -1.75 34.77
N SER A 111 13.69 -2.06 35.26
CA SER A 111 12.92 -1.15 36.13
C SER A 111 12.65 -1.73 37.53
N ARG A 112 12.63 -0.87 38.56
CA ARG A 112 12.12 -1.25 39.88
C ARG A 112 10.60 -1.41 39.92
N ALA A 113 9.88 -0.83 38.96
CA ALA A 113 8.42 -0.93 38.89
C ALA A 113 7.98 -2.34 38.42
N ASN A 114 7.24 -3.06 39.27
CA ASN A 114 6.75 -4.41 38.96
C ASN A 114 5.78 -4.46 37.76
N VAL A 115 5.17 -3.32 37.40
CA VAL A 115 4.23 -3.18 36.29
C VAL A 115 4.90 -2.82 34.95
N VAL A 116 6.23 -2.82 34.88
CA VAL A 116 6.99 -2.38 33.69
C VAL A 116 6.58 -3.14 32.44
N GLU A 117 6.41 -4.46 32.52
CA GLU A 117 6.07 -5.30 31.36
C GLU A 117 4.72 -4.91 30.74
N GLU A 118 3.67 -4.76 31.56
CA GLU A 118 2.34 -4.36 31.09
C GLU A 118 2.37 -2.95 30.47
N LYS A 119 3.13 -2.03 31.08
CA LYS A 119 3.26 -0.66 30.57
C LYS A 119 3.99 -0.61 29.24
N VAL A 120 5.07 -1.39 29.10
CA VAL A 120 5.81 -1.55 27.85
C VAL A 120 4.90 -2.12 26.76
N GLU A 121 4.15 -3.17 27.05
CA GLU A 121 3.21 -3.77 26.08
C GLU A 121 2.12 -2.79 25.64
N ARG A 122 1.55 -1.99 26.56
CA ARG A 122 0.56 -0.96 26.21
C ARG A 122 1.14 0.14 25.32
N LEU A 123 2.37 0.58 25.58
CA LEU A 123 3.04 1.61 24.79
C LEU A 123 3.43 1.10 23.40
N LEU A 124 3.97 -0.11 23.31
CA LEU A 124 4.31 -0.73 22.02
C LEU A 124 3.07 -0.98 21.14
N LYS A 125 1.89 -1.18 21.75
CA LYS A 125 0.61 -1.20 21.02
C LYS A 125 0.22 0.17 20.46
N SER A 126 0.63 1.26 21.11
CA SER A 126 0.33 2.64 20.68
C SER A 126 1.30 3.18 19.63
N ASP A 127 2.57 2.75 19.64
CA ASP A 127 3.57 3.09 18.62
C ASP A 127 4.19 1.82 18.00
N PRO A 128 3.60 1.31 16.91
CA PRO A 128 4.07 0.11 16.23
C PRO A 128 5.47 0.25 15.61
N GLU A 129 6.04 1.45 15.45
CA GLU A 129 7.40 1.65 14.93
C GLU A 129 8.45 1.83 16.04
N HIS A 130 8.06 1.81 17.31
CA HIS A 130 9.04 1.91 18.40
C HIS A 130 10.07 0.77 18.34
N SER A 131 11.31 0.94 18.76
CA SER A 131 12.24 -0.21 18.90
C SER A 131 11.68 -1.24 19.91
N ILE A 132 12.02 -2.51 19.76
CA ILE A 132 11.61 -3.57 20.68
C ILE A 132 12.25 -3.31 22.04
N VAL A 133 11.44 -2.97 23.04
CA VAL A 133 11.94 -2.83 24.42
C VAL A 133 11.62 -4.09 25.18
N ILE A 134 12.66 -4.68 25.76
CA ILE A 134 12.58 -5.89 26.56
C ILE A 134 12.47 -5.43 28.01
N PRO A 135 11.32 -5.59 28.66
CA PRO A 135 11.15 -5.21 30.04
C PRO A 135 11.71 -6.30 30.96
N ALA A 136 12.51 -5.88 31.93
CA ALA A 136 12.93 -6.72 33.05
C ALA A 136 12.80 -5.94 34.35
N THR A 137 12.41 -6.62 35.41
CA THR A 137 12.39 -6.04 36.76
C THR A 137 13.70 -6.29 37.47
N TYR A 138 14.01 -5.45 38.47
CA TYR A 138 15.15 -5.71 39.36
C TYR A 138 15.03 -7.08 40.04
N GLN A 139 13.82 -7.45 40.49
CA GLN A 139 13.57 -8.73 41.16
C GLN A 139 13.90 -9.93 40.26
N GLU A 140 13.53 -9.86 38.98
CA GLU A 140 13.83 -10.90 37.99
C GLU A 140 15.33 -11.06 37.74
N LEU A 141 16.07 -9.95 37.63
CA LEU A 141 17.50 -9.98 37.31
C LEU A 141 18.41 -10.20 38.52
N LEU A 142 17.91 -9.98 39.73
CA LEU A 142 18.59 -10.36 40.98
C LEU A 142 18.49 -11.87 41.25
N ASN A 143 17.55 -12.59 40.61
CA ASN A 143 17.40 -14.03 40.74
C ASN A 143 18.60 -14.79 40.15
N TYR A 144 18.93 -15.96 40.70
CA TYR A 144 19.98 -16.85 40.17
C TYR A 144 19.69 -17.30 38.73
N ASP A 145 18.41 -17.52 38.40
CA ASP A 145 17.94 -17.92 37.06
C ASP A 145 17.77 -16.73 36.07
N CYS A 146 18.35 -15.56 36.37
CA CYS A 146 18.23 -14.34 35.57
C CYS A 146 18.43 -14.54 34.05
N ILE A 147 19.42 -15.35 33.64
CA ILE A 147 19.71 -15.59 32.22
C ILE A 147 18.54 -16.29 31.54
N ARG A 148 17.98 -17.34 32.16
CA ARG A 148 16.82 -18.07 31.61
C ARG A 148 15.57 -17.19 31.57
N ILE A 149 15.38 -16.36 32.61
CA ILE A 149 14.27 -15.39 32.65
C ILE A 149 14.40 -14.39 31.50
N LEU A 150 15.60 -13.83 31.32
CA LEU A 150 15.89 -12.88 30.26
C LEU A 150 15.70 -13.52 28.87
N GLU A 151 16.22 -14.73 28.64
CA GLU A 151 15.98 -15.47 27.38
C GLU A 151 14.48 -15.63 27.09
N ASN A 152 13.67 -15.97 28.09
CA ASN A 152 12.21 -16.08 27.92
C ASN A 152 11.54 -14.74 27.62
N LYS A 153 12.00 -13.64 28.23
CA LYS A 153 11.53 -12.28 27.92
C LYS A 153 11.89 -11.89 26.49
N PHE A 154 13.13 -12.14 26.06
CA PHE A 154 13.54 -11.93 24.68
C PHE A 154 12.64 -12.71 23.72
N ARG A 155 12.41 -14.02 23.94
CA ARG A 155 11.51 -14.83 23.10
C ARG A 155 10.10 -14.24 23.04
N LYS A 156 9.54 -13.87 24.19
CA LYS A 156 8.19 -13.29 24.27
C LYS A 156 8.11 -12.01 23.44
N HIS A 157 9.02 -11.06 23.64
CA HIS A 157 8.90 -9.71 23.07
C HIS A 157 9.46 -9.57 21.64
N PHE A 158 10.44 -10.37 21.22
CA PHE A 158 10.93 -10.37 19.84
C PHE A 158 9.97 -11.08 18.90
N TYR A 159 9.55 -12.30 19.27
CA TYR A 159 8.82 -13.15 18.35
C TYR A 159 7.32 -12.82 18.28
N SER A 160 6.72 -12.24 19.33
CA SER A 160 5.31 -11.85 19.28
C SER A 160 5.03 -10.68 18.36
N ARG A 161 6.06 -9.95 17.95
CA ARG A 161 5.90 -8.72 17.19
C ARG A 161 5.98 -8.98 15.71
N ASP A 162 4.99 -8.49 14.98
CA ASP A 162 5.00 -8.49 13.52
C ASP A 162 5.65 -7.20 13.01
N LEU A 163 6.93 -7.28 12.60
CA LEU A 163 7.65 -6.16 12.00
C LEU A 163 7.32 -5.97 10.51
N PHE A 164 6.59 -6.91 9.90
CA PHE A 164 6.15 -6.78 8.52
C PHE A 164 4.83 -5.99 8.42
N GLY A 165 3.89 -6.23 9.34
CA GLY A 165 2.49 -5.78 9.31
C GLY A 165 2.22 -4.27 9.45
N PHE A 166 3.15 -3.39 9.10
CA PHE A 166 2.92 -1.94 9.11
C PHE A 166 2.02 -1.51 7.93
N LEU A 167 0.94 -0.81 8.25
CA LEU A 167 -0.01 -0.24 7.28
C LEU A 167 0.24 1.25 6.99
N SER A 168 0.85 1.95 7.94
CA SER A 168 1.18 3.37 7.87
C SER A 168 2.54 3.60 7.18
N PRO A 169 2.78 4.82 6.65
CA PRO A 169 4.09 5.17 6.11
C PRO A 169 5.18 5.10 7.18
N LEU A 170 6.35 4.58 6.78
CA LEU A 170 7.47 4.29 7.68
C LEU A 170 8.22 5.56 8.05
N LYS A 171 8.30 5.85 9.35
CA LYS A 171 8.96 7.03 9.90
C LYS A 171 10.37 6.78 10.42
N LYS A 172 10.73 5.53 10.72
CA LYS A 172 12.09 5.20 11.20
C LYS A 172 12.94 4.52 10.13
N ASP A 173 14.23 4.89 10.09
CA ASP A 173 15.21 4.33 9.14
C ASP A 173 15.38 2.81 9.29
N ILE A 174 15.19 2.28 10.50
CA ILE A 174 15.38 0.85 10.80
C ILE A 174 14.45 -0.07 10.00
N TYR A 175 13.28 0.41 9.58
CA TYR A 175 12.30 -0.35 8.81
C TYR A 175 12.28 0.01 7.33
N PHE A 176 13.13 0.96 6.93
CA PHE A 176 13.17 1.53 5.60
C PHE A 176 14.31 0.91 4.78
N PHE A 177 13.97 0.28 3.64
CA PHE A 177 14.88 -0.56 2.85
C PHE A 177 14.95 -0.12 1.39
N GLY A 178 16.03 -0.48 0.69
CA GLY A 178 16.13 -0.46 -0.78
C GLY A 178 16.13 0.90 -1.49
N ARG A 179 15.79 2.01 -0.82
CA ARG A 179 15.60 3.33 -1.48
C ARG A 179 16.75 4.32 -1.30
N SER A 180 17.90 3.89 -0.77
CA SER A 180 19.02 4.80 -0.48
C SER A 180 19.52 5.55 -1.72
N ASN A 181 19.59 4.87 -2.87
CA ASN A 181 20.04 5.48 -4.13
C ASN A 181 19.05 6.54 -4.62
N LEU A 182 17.75 6.22 -4.62
CA LEU A 182 16.68 7.16 -5.00
C LEU A 182 16.69 8.42 -4.11
N ILE A 183 16.79 8.25 -2.79
CA ILE A 183 16.87 9.40 -1.87
C ILE A 183 18.09 10.26 -2.17
N THR A 184 19.23 9.62 -2.44
CA THR A 184 20.47 10.33 -2.76
C THR A 184 20.33 11.11 -4.08
N GLU A 185 19.72 10.51 -5.11
CA GLU A 185 19.45 11.19 -6.37
C GLU A 185 18.54 12.42 -6.18
N LEU A 186 17.41 12.25 -5.47
CA LEU A 186 16.46 13.33 -5.19
C LEU A 186 17.11 14.49 -4.43
N ILE A 187 17.95 14.18 -3.44
CA ILE A 187 18.69 15.19 -2.68
C ILE A 187 19.75 15.88 -3.55
N ASN A 188 20.46 15.14 -4.39
CA ASN A 188 21.45 15.72 -5.29
C ASN A 188 20.82 16.71 -6.27
N ARG A 189 19.66 16.36 -6.85
CA ARG A 189 18.89 17.28 -7.73
C ARG A 189 18.48 18.56 -6.99
N TYR A 190 17.96 18.41 -5.78
CA TYR A 190 17.65 19.55 -4.91
C TYR A 190 18.89 20.43 -4.64
N GLN A 191 20.04 19.82 -4.34
CA GLN A 191 21.29 20.55 -4.12
C GLN A 191 21.80 21.26 -5.38
N SER A 192 21.46 20.75 -6.56
CA SER A 192 21.71 21.39 -7.86
C SER A 192 20.70 22.49 -8.20
N GLY A 193 19.71 22.75 -7.35
CA GLY A 193 18.66 23.75 -7.59
C GLY A 193 17.50 23.24 -8.45
N GLU A 194 17.47 21.95 -8.82
CA GLU A 194 16.45 21.41 -9.71
C GLU A 194 15.16 21.03 -8.97
N HIS A 195 14.02 21.27 -9.62
CA HIS A 195 12.74 20.70 -9.19
C HIS A 195 12.69 19.20 -9.45
N THR A 196 11.94 18.48 -8.64
CA THR A 196 11.82 17.02 -8.77
C THR A 196 10.38 16.55 -8.57
N SER A 197 10.11 15.29 -8.89
CA SER A 197 8.83 14.65 -8.60
C SER A 197 9.04 13.21 -8.18
N LEU A 198 8.06 12.63 -7.50
CA LEU A 198 8.03 11.23 -7.15
C LEU A 198 6.59 10.70 -7.25
N PHE A 199 6.33 9.95 -8.30
CA PHE A 199 5.05 9.32 -8.56
C PHE A 199 5.08 7.83 -8.26
N GLY A 200 3.93 7.27 -7.93
CA GLY A 200 3.82 5.86 -7.62
C GLY A 200 2.42 5.50 -7.17
N LEU A 201 2.02 4.25 -7.40
CA LEU A 201 0.72 3.76 -6.98
C LEU A 201 0.51 3.88 -5.47
N ARG A 202 -0.74 3.75 -5.03
CA ARG A 202 -1.06 3.69 -3.60
C ARG A 202 -0.29 2.55 -2.94
N LYS A 203 0.16 2.79 -1.70
CA LYS A 203 1.00 1.85 -0.92
C LYS A 203 2.39 1.51 -1.51
N SER A 204 2.87 2.23 -2.54
CA SER A 204 4.24 2.06 -3.07
C SER A 204 5.35 2.56 -2.13
N GLY A 205 5.00 3.37 -1.12
CA GLY A 205 5.94 3.89 -0.12
C GLY A 205 6.41 5.33 -0.33
N LYS A 206 5.71 6.12 -1.16
CA LYS A 206 5.99 7.55 -1.41
C LYS A 206 6.18 8.38 -0.12
N THR A 207 5.19 8.42 0.76
CA THR A 207 5.27 9.18 2.02
C THR A 207 6.39 8.67 2.95
N SER A 208 6.70 7.37 2.92
CA SER A 208 7.87 6.83 3.65
C SER A 208 9.20 7.39 3.10
N ILE A 209 9.30 7.58 1.78
CA ILE A 209 10.45 8.19 1.10
C ILE A 209 10.53 9.68 1.47
N VAL A 210 9.41 10.39 1.49
CA VAL A 210 9.34 11.80 1.93
C VAL A 210 9.90 11.98 3.33
N TYR A 211 9.48 11.16 4.30
CA TYR A 211 10.04 11.21 5.66
C TYR A 211 11.54 10.88 5.69
N ALA A 212 12.01 9.96 4.83
CA ALA A 212 13.44 9.65 4.74
C ALA A 212 14.26 10.82 4.17
N ILE A 213 13.71 11.57 3.19
CA ILE A 213 14.32 12.80 2.67
C ILE A 213 14.40 13.86 3.76
N GLU A 214 13.32 14.10 4.51
CA GLU A 214 13.29 15.07 5.61
C GLU A 214 14.38 14.76 6.65
N ARG A 215 14.47 13.50 7.10
CA ARG A 215 15.50 13.06 8.05
C ARG A 215 16.91 13.25 7.50
N LYS A 216 17.13 12.93 6.22
CA LYS A 216 18.44 13.08 5.58
C LYS A 216 18.84 14.55 5.44
N LEU A 217 17.92 15.42 5.05
CA LEU A 217 18.15 16.88 5.00
C LEU A 217 18.44 17.44 6.39
N ALA A 218 17.67 17.04 7.41
CA ALA A 218 17.90 17.45 8.80
C ALA A 218 19.30 17.04 9.28
N SER A 219 19.80 15.86 8.88
CA SER A 219 21.17 15.42 9.19
C SER A 219 22.26 16.27 8.53
N LEU A 220 21.93 16.98 7.45
CA LEU A 220 22.80 17.94 6.76
C LEU A 220 22.60 19.38 7.27
N GLY A 221 21.75 19.59 8.29
CA GLY A 221 21.37 20.92 8.78
C GLY A 221 20.44 21.70 7.84
N GLN A 222 19.88 21.04 6.84
CA GLN A 222 18.88 21.59 5.92
C GLN A 222 17.47 21.19 6.36
N HIS A 223 16.47 21.92 5.90
CA HIS A 223 15.07 21.67 6.26
C HIS A 223 14.24 21.54 4.99
N ALA A 224 13.22 20.68 5.04
CA ALA A 224 12.16 20.62 4.05
C ALA A 224 10.86 21.12 4.68
N LEU A 225 9.97 21.66 3.85
CA LEU A 225 8.61 22.00 4.22
C LEU A 225 7.68 21.01 3.55
N LEU A 226 7.00 20.18 4.34
CA LEU A 226 6.01 19.22 3.86
C LEU A 226 4.61 19.83 3.88
N LEU A 227 3.94 19.82 2.74
CA LEU A 227 2.53 20.16 2.57
C LEU A 227 1.76 18.89 2.23
N ASP A 228 0.80 18.55 3.08
CA ASP A 228 -0.16 17.49 2.83
C ASP A 228 -1.34 18.07 2.04
N CYS A 229 -1.38 17.84 0.73
CA CYS A 229 -2.43 18.34 -0.15
C CYS A 229 -3.77 17.62 0.07
N GLU A 230 -3.81 16.48 0.77
CA GLU A 230 -5.06 15.83 1.16
C GLU A 230 -5.74 16.55 2.34
N SER A 231 -5.00 17.35 3.11
CA SER A 231 -5.56 18.14 4.21
C SER A 231 -6.58 19.17 3.71
N PRO A 232 -7.78 19.27 4.32
CA PRO A 232 -8.73 20.36 4.05
C PRO A 232 -8.13 21.74 4.27
N SER A 233 -7.12 21.84 5.13
CA SER A 233 -6.42 23.10 5.35
C SER A 233 -5.57 23.54 4.14
N ILE A 234 -5.35 22.67 3.16
CA ILE A 234 -4.61 22.94 1.93
C ILE A 234 -5.55 22.92 0.73
N HIS A 235 -6.28 21.82 0.49
CA HIS A 235 -7.08 21.72 -0.75
C HIS A 235 -8.30 22.65 -0.79
N LEU A 236 -8.80 23.15 0.34
CA LEU A 236 -9.87 24.17 0.35
C LEU A 236 -9.35 25.59 0.17
N CYS A 237 -8.04 25.83 0.33
CA CYS A 237 -7.46 27.16 0.11
C CYS A 237 -7.49 27.49 -1.37
N ARG A 238 -7.86 28.73 -1.70
CA ARG A 238 -7.62 29.31 -3.02
C ARG A 238 -6.12 29.51 -3.26
N TRP A 239 -5.72 29.66 -4.52
CA TRP A 239 -4.31 29.81 -4.90
C TRP A 239 -3.56 30.91 -4.10
N ASN A 240 -4.19 32.07 -3.90
CA ASN A 240 -3.64 33.21 -3.19
C ASN A 240 -3.54 32.97 -1.66
N GLU A 241 -4.53 32.30 -1.08
CA GLU A 241 -4.54 31.90 0.33
C GLU A 241 -3.46 30.83 0.60
N LEU A 242 -3.26 29.92 -0.36
CA LEU A 242 -2.21 28.90 -0.26
C LEU A 242 -0.81 29.53 -0.34
N LEU A 243 -0.61 30.56 -1.15
CA LEU A 243 0.63 31.34 -1.17
C LEU A 243 0.88 32.01 0.19
N GLU A 244 -0.12 32.67 0.77
CA GLU A 244 -0.02 33.28 2.10
C GLU A 244 0.37 32.24 3.16
N LYS A 245 -0.30 31.08 3.12
CA LYS A 245 -0.03 29.97 4.04
C LYS A 245 1.39 29.43 3.86
N LEU A 246 1.86 29.30 2.62
CA LEU A 246 3.21 28.83 2.31
C LEU A 246 4.28 29.77 2.89
N VAL A 247 4.09 31.09 2.78
CA VAL A 247 4.99 32.09 3.39
C VAL A 247 5.03 31.95 4.91
N ASN A 248 3.88 31.82 5.56
CA ASN A 248 3.81 31.63 7.02
C ASN A 248 4.48 30.33 7.48
N LEU A 249 4.29 29.25 6.72
CA LEU A 249 4.95 27.96 6.97
C LEU A 249 6.46 28.06 6.75
N TYR A 250 6.92 28.74 5.70
CA TYR A 250 8.33 28.99 5.43
C TYR A 250 9.00 29.80 6.55
N ALA A 251 8.35 30.87 7.01
CA ALA A 251 8.81 31.68 8.14
C ALA A 251 8.98 30.84 9.41
N LYS A 252 8.01 29.97 9.71
CA LYS A 252 8.05 29.06 10.86
C LYS A 252 9.17 28.03 10.73
N ALA A 253 9.32 27.41 9.55
CA ALA A 253 10.36 26.41 9.29
C ALA A 253 11.77 27.01 9.39
N LYS A 254 11.97 28.24 8.88
CA LYS A 254 13.24 28.98 9.05
C LYS A 254 13.46 29.49 10.49
N GLN A 255 12.42 29.43 11.33
CA GLN A 255 12.40 29.99 12.68
C GLN A 255 12.83 31.46 12.68
N THR A 256 12.34 32.25 11.71
CA THR A 256 12.70 33.67 11.63
C THR A 256 12.03 34.47 12.75
N LYS A 257 12.68 35.56 13.16
CA LYS A 257 12.11 36.54 14.11
C LYS A 257 11.31 37.63 13.40
N ILE A 258 11.37 37.68 12.06
CA ILE A 258 10.59 38.64 11.28
C ILE A 258 9.11 38.30 11.44
N LYS A 259 8.33 39.29 11.87
CA LYS A 259 6.87 39.23 11.78
C LYS A 259 6.47 39.56 10.36
N VAL A 260 6.01 38.56 9.62
CA VAL A 260 5.41 38.76 8.31
C VAL A 260 3.95 39.10 8.56
N ASP A 261 3.60 40.37 8.37
CA ASP A 261 2.20 40.78 8.38
C ASP A 261 1.63 40.55 6.97
N THR A 262 0.78 39.54 6.87
CA THR A 262 0.14 39.10 5.63
C THR A 262 -1.28 39.65 5.47
N LYS A 263 -1.81 40.33 6.50
CA LYS A 263 -3.21 40.73 6.56
C LYS A 263 -3.57 41.64 5.38
N ASP A 264 -4.62 41.26 4.66
CA ASP A 264 -5.19 41.97 3.50
C ASP A 264 -4.21 42.16 2.31
N ARG A 265 -3.02 41.52 2.32
CA ARG A 265 -2.00 41.65 1.27
C ARG A 265 -2.05 40.58 0.18
N TYR A 266 -2.74 39.47 0.44
CA TYR A 266 -2.87 38.34 -0.47
C TYR A 266 -4.22 38.34 -1.21
N ALA A 267 -4.77 39.52 -1.50
CA ALA A 267 -5.85 39.64 -2.48
C ALA A 267 -5.35 39.17 -3.86
N GLU A 268 -6.23 38.59 -4.69
CA GLU A 268 -5.85 37.93 -5.95
C GLU A 268 -4.93 38.78 -6.85
N LYS A 269 -5.15 40.09 -6.91
CA LYS A 269 -4.35 41.00 -7.74
C LYS A 269 -2.92 41.19 -7.24
N ASP A 270 -2.73 41.23 -5.93
CA ASP A 270 -1.48 41.64 -5.28
C ASP A 270 -0.71 40.45 -4.67
N ALA A 271 -1.30 39.25 -4.69
CA ALA A 271 -0.77 38.06 -4.02
C ALA A 271 0.62 37.65 -4.52
N ALA A 272 0.88 37.74 -5.84
CA ALA A 272 2.18 37.39 -6.41
C ALA A 272 3.30 38.33 -5.93
N ASP A 273 3.05 39.65 -5.95
CA ASP A 273 4.02 40.65 -5.49
C ASP A 273 4.25 40.57 -3.97
N SER A 274 3.19 40.31 -3.21
CA SER A 274 3.27 40.08 -1.77
C SER A 274 4.08 38.83 -1.44
N PHE A 275 3.84 37.73 -2.17
CA PHE A 275 4.61 36.49 -2.04
C PHE A 275 6.10 36.72 -2.28
N GLU A 276 6.46 37.41 -3.38
CA GLU A 276 7.85 37.71 -3.71
C GLU A 276 8.54 38.52 -2.61
N THR A 277 7.87 39.58 -2.14
CA THR A 277 8.39 40.45 -1.08
C THR A 277 8.61 39.70 0.23
N ASP A 278 7.64 38.90 0.66
CA ASP A 278 7.69 38.23 1.96
C ASP A 278 8.69 37.07 1.94
N MET A 279 8.73 36.29 0.86
CA MET A 279 9.70 35.19 0.69
C MET A 279 11.14 35.69 0.76
N MET A 280 11.46 36.78 0.07
CA MET A 280 12.82 37.36 0.09
C MET A 280 13.19 37.89 1.47
N ARG A 281 12.28 38.63 2.13
CA ARG A 281 12.51 39.09 3.51
C ARG A 281 12.81 37.92 4.44
N ILE A 282 12.04 36.83 4.34
CA ILE A 282 12.29 35.64 5.15
C ILE A 282 13.63 35.01 4.78
N PHE A 283 13.93 34.86 3.49
CA PHE A 283 15.18 34.24 2.99
C PHE A 283 16.45 35.00 3.43
N GLU A 284 16.40 36.33 3.50
CA GLU A 284 17.52 37.18 3.94
C GLU A 284 17.64 37.29 5.47
N SER A 285 16.57 37.00 6.22
CA SER A 285 16.50 37.21 7.68
C SER A 285 17.47 36.39 8.56
N LYS A 286 18.06 35.35 7.99
CA LYS A 286 19.01 34.41 8.59
C LYS A 286 19.95 33.95 7.48
N LYS A 287 20.99 33.19 7.82
CA LYS A 287 21.90 32.58 6.82
C LYS A 287 21.10 32.05 5.63
N PRO A 288 21.30 32.60 4.42
CA PRO A 288 20.61 32.16 3.22
C PRO A 288 20.81 30.67 2.99
N SER A 289 19.71 29.95 2.82
CA SER A 289 19.71 28.53 2.53
C SER A 289 18.43 28.19 1.78
N SER A 290 18.58 27.48 0.65
CA SER A 290 17.42 26.94 -0.06
C SER A 290 16.59 26.04 0.86
N MET A 291 15.30 25.95 0.58
CA MET A 291 14.37 25.03 1.23
C MET A 291 13.65 24.18 0.19
N LEU A 292 13.49 22.89 0.49
CA LEU A 292 12.71 21.99 -0.35
C LEU A 292 11.23 22.03 0.07
N PHE A 293 10.33 22.43 -0.83
CA PHE A 293 8.89 22.38 -0.63
C PHE A 293 8.33 21.09 -1.21
N ILE A 294 7.83 20.19 -0.36
CA ILE A 294 7.29 18.90 -0.76
C ILE A 294 5.76 19.00 -0.73
N PHE A 295 5.12 18.82 -1.88
CA PHE A 295 3.67 18.73 -2.00
C PHE A 295 3.30 17.24 -2.11
N ASP A 296 2.85 16.65 -1.01
CA ASP A 296 2.42 15.24 -0.95
C ASP A 296 0.94 15.10 -1.31
N GLU A 297 0.59 14.03 -2.02
CA GLU A 297 -0.72 13.81 -2.65
C GLU A 297 -1.14 14.98 -3.57
N ILE A 298 -0.24 15.41 -4.46
CA ILE A 298 -0.41 16.56 -5.37
C ILE A 298 -1.67 16.50 -6.22
N GLU A 299 -2.18 15.30 -6.53
CA GLU A 299 -3.45 15.09 -7.22
C GLU A 299 -4.62 15.83 -6.55
N ARG A 300 -4.57 16.05 -5.23
CA ARG A 300 -5.63 16.69 -4.46
C ARG A 300 -5.80 18.18 -4.76
N ILE A 301 -4.78 18.81 -5.36
CA ILE A 301 -4.80 20.20 -5.85
C ILE A 301 -4.43 20.30 -7.33
N SER A 302 -4.58 19.22 -8.10
CA SER A 302 -4.26 19.18 -9.54
C SER A 302 -5.51 19.22 -10.44
N PRO A 303 -5.39 19.68 -11.70
CA PRO A 303 -6.51 19.71 -12.64
C PRO A 303 -7.05 18.30 -12.91
N GLY A 304 -8.37 18.19 -13.08
CA GLY A 304 -9.07 16.92 -13.31
C GLY A 304 -9.16 15.99 -12.08
N THR A 305 -8.17 16.02 -11.20
CA THR A 305 -8.00 15.06 -10.08
C THR A 305 -8.29 15.65 -8.70
N ALA A 306 -8.27 16.97 -8.56
CA ALA A 306 -8.39 17.63 -7.25
C ALA A 306 -9.72 17.37 -6.53
N SER A 307 -9.64 17.41 -5.20
CA SER A 307 -10.80 17.28 -4.31
C SER A 307 -11.76 18.47 -4.42
N SER A 308 -11.22 19.68 -4.61
CA SER A 308 -12.00 20.91 -4.66
C SER A 308 -12.15 21.43 -6.09
N ASP A 309 -13.34 21.91 -6.44
CA ASP A 309 -13.68 22.34 -7.81
C ASP A 309 -12.77 23.42 -8.38
N HIS A 310 -12.33 24.36 -7.54
CA HIS A 310 -11.48 25.47 -7.98
C HIS A 310 -10.08 25.03 -8.43
N TRP A 311 -9.53 23.95 -7.84
CA TRP A 311 -8.30 23.33 -8.33
C TRP A 311 -8.55 22.40 -9.52
N ARG A 312 -9.68 21.69 -9.51
CA ARG A 312 -10.01 20.66 -10.49
C ARG A 312 -10.33 21.23 -11.87
N SER A 313 -11.11 22.30 -11.91
CA SER A 313 -11.75 22.79 -13.15
C SER A 313 -11.52 24.27 -13.42
N ASN A 314 -11.00 25.03 -12.46
CA ASN A 314 -10.78 26.48 -12.61
C ASN A 314 -9.28 26.82 -12.68
N THR A 315 -8.96 28.12 -12.54
CA THR A 315 -7.64 28.68 -12.80
C THR A 315 -6.69 28.70 -11.60
N ASP A 316 -7.06 28.19 -10.43
CA ASP A 316 -6.23 28.25 -9.23
C ASP A 316 -4.88 27.55 -9.42
N PHE A 317 -4.90 26.37 -10.05
CA PHE A 317 -3.67 25.66 -10.40
C PHE A 317 -2.74 26.54 -11.24
N LEU A 318 -3.28 27.19 -12.28
CA LEU A 318 -2.51 28.06 -13.17
C LEU A 318 -1.87 29.21 -12.39
N TYR A 319 -2.66 29.98 -11.64
CA TYR A 319 -2.16 31.16 -10.94
C TYR A 319 -1.15 30.82 -9.83
N PHE A 320 -1.38 29.73 -9.10
CA PHE A 320 -0.44 29.25 -8.10
C PHE A 320 0.93 28.92 -8.70
N TRP A 321 0.95 28.07 -9.73
CA TRP A 321 2.20 27.61 -10.35
C TRP A 321 2.87 28.68 -11.21
N GLN A 322 2.11 29.58 -11.84
CA GLN A 322 2.67 30.77 -12.51
C GLN A 322 3.43 31.65 -11.50
N THR A 323 2.85 31.87 -10.33
CA THR A 323 3.49 32.67 -9.26
C THR A 323 4.78 31.98 -8.77
N LEU A 324 4.71 30.68 -8.43
CA LEU A 324 5.89 29.94 -7.96
C LEU A 324 7.00 29.87 -9.02
N ARG A 325 6.65 29.58 -10.28
CA ARG A 325 7.61 29.53 -11.38
C ARG A 325 8.25 30.89 -11.64
N GLY A 326 7.43 31.95 -11.70
CA GLY A 326 7.92 33.32 -11.91
C GLY A 326 8.89 33.76 -10.82
N PHE A 327 8.58 33.43 -9.56
CA PHE A 327 9.47 33.70 -8.43
C PHE A 327 10.78 32.91 -8.53
N TYR A 328 10.70 31.59 -8.77
CA TYR A 328 11.87 30.72 -8.86
C TYR A 328 12.82 31.12 -10.00
N GLN A 329 12.29 31.53 -11.16
CA GLN A 329 13.10 31.99 -12.30
C GLN A 329 13.95 33.22 -11.96
N LYS A 330 13.47 34.09 -11.05
CA LYS A 330 14.21 35.24 -10.57
C LYS A 330 15.17 34.88 -9.41
N ASN A 331 14.78 33.94 -8.55
CA ASN A 331 15.46 33.62 -7.29
C ASN A 331 15.63 32.09 -7.10
N PRO A 332 16.43 31.41 -7.94
CA PRO A 332 16.55 29.94 -7.92
C PRO A 332 17.17 29.38 -6.63
N GLU A 333 17.86 30.19 -5.84
CA GLU A 333 18.52 29.82 -4.60
C GLU A 333 17.60 29.75 -3.37
N VAL A 334 16.35 30.23 -3.49
CA VAL A 334 15.44 30.38 -2.34
C VAL A 334 14.72 29.07 -2.01
N PHE A 335 14.16 28.41 -3.02
CA PHE A 335 13.50 27.12 -2.85
C PHE A 335 13.54 26.28 -4.12
N CYS A 336 13.40 24.97 -3.94
CA CYS A 336 12.96 24.05 -4.97
C CYS A 336 11.68 23.38 -4.49
N TYR A 337 10.86 22.86 -5.40
CA TYR A 337 9.72 22.02 -5.03
C TYR A 337 9.86 20.59 -5.54
N MET A 338 9.24 19.69 -4.78
CA MET A 338 9.07 18.28 -5.08
C MET A 338 7.59 17.95 -5.10
N LEU A 339 7.10 17.40 -6.22
CA LEU A 339 5.72 16.94 -6.35
C LEU A 339 5.65 15.45 -6.04
N VAL A 340 4.78 15.03 -5.13
CA VAL A 340 4.61 13.63 -4.76
C VAL A 340 3.14 13.27 -4.91
N GLY A 341 2.85 12.17 -5.60
CA GLY A 341 1.45 11.79 -5.84
C GLY A 341 1.28 10.47 -6.56
N THR A 342 0.03 10.09 -6.79
CA THR A 342 -0.27 8.90 -7.62
C THR A 342 -0.31 9.23 -9.10
N ASN A 343 -0.65 10.45 -9.49
CA ASN A 343 -0.96 10.83 -10.87
C ASN A 343 -0.03 11.97 -11.38
N PRO A 344 0.83 11.74 -12.39
CA PRO A 344 1.71 12.75 -12.98
C PRO A 344 1.08 13.72 -13.99
N SER A 345 -0.21 13.63 -14.27
CA SER A 345 -0.88 14.42 -15.33
C SER A 345 -0.68 15.94 -15.19
N CYS A 346 -0.47 16.44 -13.97
CA CYS A 346 -0.24 17.86 -13.70
C CYS A 346 1.06 18.40 -14.30
N VAL A 347 2.05 17.55 -14.61
CA VAL A 347 3.31 17.93 -15.28
C VAL A 347 3.41 17.41 -16.72
N GLU A 348 2.53 16.50 -17.11
CA GLU A 348 2.51 15.87 -18.43
C GLU A 348 1.49 16.48 -19.39
N SER A 349 0.49 17.20 -18.88
CA SER A 349 -0.50 17.87 -19.71
C SER A 349 0.04 19.21 -20.20
N ALA A 350 0.11 19.41 -21.52
CA ALA A 350 0.58 20.67 -22.11
C ALA A 350 -0.37 21.85 -21.83
N THR A 351 -1.67 21.58 -21.72
CA THR A 351 -2.71 22.59 -21.48
C THR A 351 -3.55 22.24 -20.26
N VAL A 352 -3.98 23.28 -19.54
CA VAL A 352 -4.85 23.21 -18.36
C VAL A 352 -5.89 24.32 -18.50
N VAL A 353 -7.18 23.95 -18.49
CA VAL A 353 -8.32 24.89 -18.61
C VAL A 353 -8.16 25.83 -19.83
N GLY A 354 -7.68 25.29 -20.96
CA GLY A 354 -7.50 26.05 -22.20
C GLY A 354 -6.28 26.98 -22.26
N HIS A 355 -5.44 26.97 -21.23
CA HIS A 355 -4.19 27.74 -21.16
C HIS A 355 -2.96 26.84 -21.09
N ASP A 356 -1.79 27.40 -21.42
CA ASP A 356 -0.51 26.69 -21.28
C ASP A 356 -0.23 26.34 -19.82
N ASN A 357 0.15 25.09 -19.58
CA ASN A 357 0.49 24.63 -18.23
C ASN A 357 1.87 25.17 -17.82
N PRO A 358 1.96 25.95 -16.71
CA PRO A 358 3.21 26.58 -16.28
C PRO A 358 4.30 25.58 -15.88
N ILE A 359 3.95 24.34 -15.51
CA ILE A 359 4.92 23.31 -15.09
C ILE A 359 5.00 22.11 -16.04
N TYR A 360 4.45 22.25 -17.24
CA TYR A 360 4.55 21.20 -18.26
C TYR A 360 6.00 20.94 -18.64
N ALA A 361 6.40 19.66 -18.55
CA ALA A 361 7.75 19.17 -18.88
C ALA A 361 8.91 19.90 -18.16
N SER A 362 8.63 20.73 -17.15
CA SER A 362 9.65 21.42 -16.36
C SER A 362 10.18 20.56 -15.21
N ILE A 363 9.45 19.49 -14.88
CA ILE A 363 9.80 18.56 -13.81
C ILE A 363 9.76 17.14 -14.41
N PRO A 364 10.83 16.34 -14.28
CA PRO A 364 10.82 14.97 -14.77
C PRO A 364 9.88 14.12 -13.91
N SER A 365 8.98 13.35 -14.53
CA SER A 365 8.17 12.31 -13.86
C SER A 365 9.08 11.16 -13.41
N GLN A 366 9.50 11.15 -12.15
CA GLN A 366 10.22 10.00 -11.59
C GLN A 366 9.24 9.09 -10.86
N TYR A 367 9.42 7.78 -11.00
CA TYR A 367 8.56 6.80 -10.35
C TYR A 367 9.28 6.08 -9.22
N VAL A 368 8.54 5.65 -8.21
CA VAL A 368 9.04 4.76 -7.16
C VAL A 368 9.38 3.39 -7.78
N PRO A 369 10.65 2.98 -7.91
CA PRO A 369 10.99 1.71 -8.58
C PRO A 369 10.48 0.50 -7.79
N SER A 370 10.41 -0.69 -8.37
CA SER A 370 10.22 -1.91 -7.58
C SER A 370 11.51 -2.33 -6.85
N PHE A 371 11.39 -3.15 -5.80
CA PHE A 371 12.59 -3.77 -5.21
C PHE A 371 13.14 -4.87 -6.10
N SER A 372 14.47 -4.91 -6.23
CA SER A 372 15.16 -6.08 -6.78
C SER A 372 15.06 -7.28 -5.83
N VAL A 373 15.35 -8.49 -6.34
CA VAL A 373 15.41 -9.71 -5.52
C VAL A 373 16.36 -9.54 -4.32
N GLU A 374 17.51 -8.89 -4.53
CA GLU A 374 18.48 -8.63 -3.47
C GLU A 374 17.92 -7.68 -2.39
N GLN A 375 17.19 -6.63 -2.80
CA GLN A 375 16.55 -5.71 -1.86
C GLN A 375 15.41 -6.38 -1.07
N VAL A 376 14.63 -7.24 -1.73
CA VAL A 376 13.60 -8.06 -1.08
C VAL A 376 14.24 -9.01 -0.07
N LYS A 377 15.29 -9.73 -0.46
CA LYS A 377 16.06 -10.61 0.43
C LYS A 377 16.56 -9.85 1.66
N GLN A 378 17.21 -8.70 1.46
CA GLN A 378 17.71 -7.88 2.57
C GLN A 378 16.60 -7.46 3.54
N MET A 379 15.44 -7.03 3.04
CA MET A 379 14.31 -6.64 3.88
C MET A 379 13.73 -7.84 4.64
N VAL A 380 13.44 -8.92 3.92
CA VAL A 380 12.72 -10.09 4.44
C VAL A 380 13.59 -10.87 5.43
N VAL A 381 14.87 -11.07 5.12
CA VAL A 381 15.82 -11.72 6.04
C VAL A 381 16.01 -10.87 7.28
N ARG A 382 16.29 -9.56 7.14
CA ARG A 382 16.56 -8.71 8.30
C ARG A 382 15.37 -8.61 9.25
N LEU A 383 14.17 -8.41 8.73
CA LEU A 383 12.96 -8.34 9.57
C LEU A 383 12.59 -9.73 10.10
N GLY A 384 12.66 -10.76 9.24
CA GLY A 384 12.38 -12.15 9.60
C GLY A 384 13.26 -12.64 10.74
N ASP A 385 14.56 -12.36 10.69
CA ASP A 385 15.53 -12.73 11.71
C ASP A 385 15.13 -12.26 13.11
N TYR A 386 14.70 -11.00 13.25
CA TYR A 386 14.20 -10.47 14.53
C TYR A 386 12.95 -11.18 15.02
N MET A 387 12.17 -11.76 14.12
CA MET A 387 10.98 -12.54 14.45
C MET A 387 11.27 -14.04 14.54
N GLY A 388 12.51 -14.49 14.37
CA GLY A 388 12.83 -15.92 14.30
C GLY A 388 12.24 -16.62 13.07
N LEU A 389 12.07 -15.90 11.95
CA LEU A 389 11.66 -16.44 10.66
C LEU A 389 12.86 -16.44 9.72
N LYS A 390 13.33 -17.62 9.31
CA LYS A 390 14.46 -17.79 8.41
C LYS A 390 13.93 -18.03 7.00
N PHE A 391 14.18 -17.08 6.10
CA PHE A 391 13.74 -17.15 4.71
C PHE A 391 14.89 -17.60 3.82
N ASP A 392 14.65 -18.63 3.01
CA ASP A 392 15.61 -19.09 2.01
C ASP A 392 15.59 -18.16 0.77
N ASP A 393 16.70 -18.14 0.04
CA ASP A 393 16.88 -17.32 -1.17
C ASP A 393 15.80 -17.57 -2.23
N LEU A 394 15.35 -18.82 -2.37
CA LEU A 394 14.26 -19.19 -3.27
C LEU A 394 12.95 -18.49 -2.89
N ILE A 395 12.68 -18.30 -1.60
CA ILE A 395 11.46 -17.62 -1.13
C ILE A 395 11.54 -16.12 -1.40
N ALA A 396 12.71 -15.51 -1.21
CA ALA A 396 12.91 -14.11 -1.57
C ALA A 396 12.66 -13.88 -3.07
N ALA A 397 13.18 -14.74 -3.94
CA ALA A 397 12.93 -14.68 -5.38
C ALA A 397 11.44 -14.83 -5.72
N LYS A 398 10.75 -15.78 -5.09
CA LYS A 398 9.30 -15.97 -5.27
C LYS A 398 8.46 -14.80 -4.79
N LEU A 399 8.80 -14.20 -3.65
CA LEU A 399 8.15 -12.99 -3.16
C LEU A 399 8.32 -11.85 -4.16
N THR A 400 9.49 -11.73 -4.79
CA THR A 400 9.72 -10.73 -5.83
C THR A 400 8.88 -11.00 -7.06
N ASP A 401 8.82 -12.24 -7.54
CA ASP A 401 8.08 -12.65 -8.74
C ASP A 401 6.56 -12.50 -8.56
N ASP A 402 6.01 -13.03 -7.46
CA ASP A 402 4.56 -13.01 -7.19
C ASP A 402 4.02 -11.58 -6.96
N PHE A 403 4.84 -10.69 -6.38
CA PHE A 403 4.42 -9.35 -5.96
C PHE A 403 5.21 -8.21 -6.63
N GLY A 404 5.93 -8.49 -7.71
CA GLY A 404 6.68 -7.51 -8.52
C GLY A 404 7.63 -6.61 -7.76
N GLY A 405 8.22 -7.12 -6.68
CA GLY A 405 9.08 -6.32 -5.81
C GLY A 405 8.36 -5.20 -5.04
N HIS A 406 7.02 -5.23 -4.96
CA HIS A 406 6.24 -4.20 -4.28
C HIS A 406 6.38 -4.31 -2.75
N PRO A 407 7.06 -3.37 -2.06
CA PRO A 407 7.48 -3.56 -0.67
C PRO A 407 6.33 -3.79 0.30
N PHE A 408 5.22 -3.08 0.12
CA PHE A 408 4.05 -3.23 0.99
C PHE A 408 3.38 -4.60 0.83
N LEU A 409 3.22 -5.10 -0.40
CA LEU A 409 2.54 -6.39 -0.64
C LEU A 409 3.39 -7.54 -0.10
N ILE A 410 4.70 -7.48 -0.36
CA ILE A 410 5.67 -8.44 0.19
C ILE A 410 5.63 -8.44 1.71
N ARG A 411 5.59 -7.27 2.35
CA ARG A 411 5.45 -7.19 3.81
C ARG A 411 4.12 -7.78 4.29
N GLN A 412 2.99 -7.49 3.65
CA GLN A 412 1.71 -8.09 4.05
C GLN A 412 1.70 -9.61 3.87
N MET A 413 2.32 -10.12 2.81
CA MET A 413 2.53 -11.56 2.61
C MET A 413 3.41 -12.16 3.73
N CYS A 414 4.53 -11.53 4.07
CA CYS A 414 5.38 -11.98 5.17
C CYS A 414 4.71 -11.87 6.55
N SER A 415 3.80 -10.91 6.74
CA SER A 415 2.92 -10.82 7.92
C SER A 415 1.95 -12.01 7.99
N CYS A 416 1.37 -12.42 6.86
CA CYS A 416 0.57 -13.64 6.78
C CYS A 416 1.40 -14.88 7.17
N ILE A 417 2.60 -15.03 6.60
CA ILE A 417 3.55 -16.10 6.95
C ILE A 417 3.85 -16.10 8.46
N HIS A 418 4.12 -14.92 9.05
CA HIS A 418 4.41 -14.79 10.48
C HIS A 418 3.27 -15.31 11.36
N LYS A 419 2.02 -15.00 11.01
CA LYS A 419 0.82 -15.47 11.75
C LYS A 419 0.68 -16.99 11.68
N MET A 420 1.06 -17.59 10.56
CA MET A 420 0.98 -19.04 10.35
C MET A 420 2.13 -19.84 10.97
N ALA A 421 3.32 -19.24 11.11
CA ALA A 421 4.53 -19.91 11.61
C ALA A 421 4.43 -20.35 13.10
N GLY A 422 3.43 -19.89 13.84
CA GLY A 422 3.18 -20.30 15.22
C GLY A 422 4.23 -19.79 16.23
N ILE A 423 4.27 -20.44 17.42
CA ILE A 423 5.06 -20.02 18.59
C ILE A 423 6.47 -20.66 18.60
N ASN A 424 6.64 -21.83 17.97
CA ASN A 424 7.90 -22.56 17.98
C ASN A 424 8.90 -21.92 17.00
N ARG A 425 9.73 -21.00 17.50
CA ARG A 425 10.70 -20.25 16.70
C ARG A 425 12.14 -20.54 17.19
N PRO A 426 13.15 -20.49 16.31
CA PRO A 426 13.08 -20.07 14.90
C PRO A 426 12.39 -21.09 13.96
N VAL A 427 11.78 -20.60 12.88
CA VAL A 427 11.12 -21.40 11.83
C VAL A 427 11.77 -21.11 10.49
N ILE A 428 12.09 -22.17 9.73
CA ILE A 428 12.52 -22.05 8.34
C ILE A 428 11.26 -21.96 7.47
N ILE A 429 11.16 -20.90 6.68
CA ILE A 429 10.07 -20.68 5.74
C ILE A 429 10.42 -21.40 4.44
N ASP A 430 9.81 -22.57 4.26
CA ASP A 430 9.96 -23.37 3.05
C ASP A 430 8.88 -23.06 2.00
N LYS A 431 8.94 -23.77 0.87
CA LYS A 431 7.96 -23.65 -0.21
C LYS A 431 6.54 -24.04 0.22
N VAL A 432 6.39 -24.94 1.18
CA VAL A 432 5.07 -25.46 1.62
C VAL A 432 4.36 -24.40 2.45
N ILE A 433 5.03 -23.82 3.45
CA ILE A 433 4.50 -22.73 4.26
C ILE A 433 4.18 -21.52 3.37
N TYR A 434 5.10 -21.17 2.46
CA TYR A 434 4.91 -20.07 1.52
C TYR A 434 3.64 -20.24 0.67
N ASN A 435 3.48 -21.40 0.01
CA ASN A 435 2.33 -21.64 -0.87
C ASN A 435 1.01 -21.60 -0.09
N LYS A 436 0.99 -22.14 1.13
CA LYS A 436 -0.21 -22.09 1.99
C LYS A 436 -0.56 -20.65 2.37
N ALA A 437 0.45 -19.86 2.75
CA ALA A 437 0.28 -18.44 3.03
C ALA A 437 -0.18 -17.64 1.81
N LYS A 438 0.27 -18.04 0.60
CA LYS A 438 -0.09 -17.34 -0.65
C LYS A 438 -1.58 -17.47 -0.92
N GLU A 439 -2.13 -18.66 -0.77
CA GLU A 439 -3.57 -18.90 -0.95
C GLU A 439 -4.42 -18.15 0.09
N GLU A 440 -3.98 -18.09 1.35
CA GLU A 440 -4.65 -17.27 2.37
C GLU A 440 -4.53 -15.77 2.06
N PHE A 441 -3.36 -15.31 1.62
CA PHE A 441 -3.11 -13.91 1.29
C PHE A 441 -3.93 -13.44 0.09
N LYS A 442 -4.17 -14.28 -0.92
CA LYS A 442 -5.02 -13.93 -2.09
C LYS A 442 -6.40 -13.42 -1.69
N LEU A 443 -6.99 -13.99 -0.65
CA LEU A 443 -8.31 -13.57 -0.15
C LEU A 443 -8.28 -12.16 0.46
N HIS A 444 -7.16 -11.79 1.08
CA HIS A 444 -6.99 -10.51 1.78
C HIS A 444 -6.33 -9.43 0.91
N SER A 445 -5.58 -9.80 -0.13
CA SER A 445 -4.82 -8.88 -0.95
C SER A 445 -5.66 -8.18 -2.03
N LYS A 446 -6.85 -8.74 -2.34
CA LYS A 446 -7.75 -8.21 -3.37
C LYS A 446 -8.01 -6.71 -3.23
N ASP A 447 -8.37 -6.25 -2.03
CA ASP A 447 -8.66 -4.83 -1.78
C ASP A 447 -7.45 -3.93 -2.06
N TYR A 448 -6.22 -4.39 -1.76
CA TYR A 448 -5.01 -3.63 -2.04
C TYR A 448 -4.70 -3.58 -3.55
N LEU A 449 -4.93 -4.67 -4.27
CA LEU A 449 -4.72 -4.75 -5.70
C LEU A 449 -5.77 -3.94 -6.47
N ASP A 450 -7.04 -4.03 -6.06
CA ASP A 450 -8.14 -3.24 -6.63
C ASP A 450 -7.87 -1.73 -6.44
N MET A 451 -7.36 -1.33 -5.28
CA MET A 451 -6.96 0.07 -5.02
C MET A 451 -5.85 0.55 -5.98
N MET A 452 -4.90 -0.32 -6.35
CA MET A 452 -3.85 0.02 -7.33
C MET A 452 -4.44 0.14 -8.73
N LEU A 453 -5.29 -0.81 -9.13
CA LEU A 453 -5.94 -0.82 -10.44
C LEU A 453 -6.94 0.32 -10.62
N GLN A 454 -7.59 0.77 -9.54
CA GLN A 454 -8.54 1.88 -9.59
C GLN A 454 -7.89 3.17 -10.11
N VAL A 455 -6.64 3.45 -9.71
CA VAL A 455 -5.90 4.62 -10.22
C VAL A 455 -5.75 4.55 -11.74
N LEU A 456 -5.47 3.37 -12.29
CA LEU A 456 -5.38 3.20 -13.73
C LEU A 456 -6.75 3.26 -14.40
N SER A 457 -7.76 2.57 -13.88
CA SER A 457 -9.07 2.53 -14.53
C SER A 457 -9.77 3.89 -14.55
N GLU A 458 -9.54 4.73 -13.53
CA GLU A 458 -10.15 6.06 -13.44
C GLU A 458 -9.40 7.09 -14.28
N TRP A 459 -8.07 7.07 -14.25
CA TRP A 459 -7.25 8.16 -14.81
C TRP A 459 -6.55 7.80 -16.12
N TYR A 460 -6.33 6.50 -16.37
CA TYR A 460 -5.60 5.97 -17.52
C TYR A 460 -6.35 4.76 -18.12
N PRO A 461 -7.62 4.92 -18.56
CA PRO A 461 -8.45 3.82 -19.01
C PRO A 461 -7.83 3.04 -20.18
N ASP A 462 -7.16 3.72 -21.11
CA ASP A 462 -6.48 3.06 -22.23
C ASP A 462 -5.32 2.17 -21.74
N GLU A 463 -4.57 2.59 -20.73
CA GLU A 463 -3.51 1.76 -20.13
C GLU A 463 -4.06 0.61 -19.30
N TYR A 464 -5.22 0.81 -18.68
CA TYR A 464 -5.93 -0.29 -18.03
C TYR A 464 -6.35 -1.36 -19.05
N GLU A 465 -6.83 -0.96 -20.25
CA GLU A 465 -7.12 -1.89 -21.33
C GLU A 465 -5.86 -2.60 -21.85
N MET A 466 -4.71 -1.91 -21.90
CA MET A 466 -3.42 -2.55 -22.20
C MET A 466 -3.12 -3.69 -21.20
N LEU A 467 -3.30 -3.47 -19.89
CA LEU A 467 -3.13 -4.55 -18.90
C LEU A 467 -4.12 -5.71 -19.13
N ARG A 468 -5.34 -5.41 -19.59
CA ARG A 468 -6.35 -6.44 -19.89
C ARG A 468 -5.92 -7.32 -21.07
N PHE A 469 -5.40 -6.73 -22.16
CA PHE A 469 -4.84 -7.51 -23.28
C PHE A 469 -3.73 -8.44 -22.81
N LEU A 470 -2.78 -7.90 -22.04
CA LEU A 470 -1.66 -8.68 -21.53
C LEU A 470 -2.13 -9.81 -20.60
N ALA A 471 -3.10 -9.54 -19.72
CA ALA A 471 -3.63 -10.52 -18.78
C ALA A 471 -4.37 -11.67 -19.49
N GLN A 472 -5.01 -11.39 -20.62
CA GLN A 472 -5.72 -12.38 -21.42
C GLN A 472 -4.81 -13.16 -22.38
N GLY A 473 -3.52 -12.82 -22.44
CA GLY A 473 -2.55 -13.44 -23.35
C GLY A 473 -2.65 -12.89 -24.79
N ASP A 474 -3.29 -11.74 -25.00
CA ASP A 474 -3.36 -11.08 -26.30
C ASP A 474 -2.14 -10.18 -26.53
N GLN A 475 -0.97 -10.82 -26.66
CA GLN A 475 0.31 -10.15 -26.82
C GLN A 475 0.38 -9.33 -28.12
N GLU A 476 -0.25 -9.83 -29.20
CA GLU A 476 -0.25 -9.17 -30.51
C GLU A 476 -0.94 -7.80 -30.44
N SER A 477 -2.16 -7.73 -29.89
CA SER A 477 -2.86 -6.46 -29.70
C SER A 477 -2.07 -5.51 -28.81
N PHE A 478 -1.54 -6.02 -27.69
CA PHE A 478 -0.72 -5.22 -26.78
C PHE A 478 0.48 -4.60 -27.52
N GLU A 479 1.24 -5.41 -28.26
CA GLU A 479 2.45 -4.95 -28.94
C GLU A 479 2.14 -3.98 -30.07
N ASN A 480 1.06 -4.19 -30.82
CA ASN A 480 0.62 -3.26 -31.86
C ASN A 480 0.28 -1.89 -31.26
N PHE A 481 -0.55 -1.82 -30.21
CA PHE A 481 -0.90 -0.56 -29.55
C PHE A 481 0.33 0.10 -28.89
N ALA A 482 1.21 -0.69 -28.27
CA ALA A 482 2.43 -0.17 -27.66
C ALA A 482 3.43 0.37 -28.70
N PHE A 483 3.45 -0.21 -29.90
CA PHE A 483 4.26 0.27 -31.02
C PHE A 483 3.71 1.58 -31.60
N ASP A 484 2.40 1.64 -31.82
CA ASP A 484 1.72 2.81 -32.38
C ASP A 484 1.78 4.01 -31.42
N ASN A 485 1.64 3.77 -30.11
CA ASN A 485 1.74 4.82 -29.11
C ASN A 485 2.50 4.35 -27.84
N ALA A 486 3.77 4.72 -27.79
CA ALA A 486 4.63 4.42 -26.65
C ALA A 486 4.13 5.03 -25.32
N SER A 487 3.27 6.06 -25.33
CA SER A 487 2.73 6.63 -24.09
C SER A 487 1.83 5.63 -23.34
N LEU A 488 1.17 4.70 -24.04
CA LEU A 488 0.26 3.69 -23.46
C LEU A 488 0.95 2.68 -22.53
N THR A 489 2.28 2.62 -22.56
CA THR A 489 3.07 1.75 -21.67
C THR A 489 3.86 2.54 -20.63
N ARG A 490 3.84 3.87 -20.70
CA ARG A 490 4.72 4.73 -19.90
C ARG A 490 4.43 4.59 -18.41
N HIS A 491 3.17 4.75 -18.00
CA HIS A 491 2.84 4.66 -16.57
C HIS A 491 2.82 3.20 -16.11
N LEU A 492 2.41 2.26 -16.96
CA LEU A 492 2.49 0.82 -16.64
C LEU A 492 3.92 0.38 -16.28
N ILE A 493 4.92 0.82 -17.05
CA ILE A 493 6.34 0.56 -16.75
C ILE A 493 6.79 1.39 -15.56
N GLY A 494 6.45 2.68 -15.52
CA GLY A 494 6.83 3.59 -14.44
C GLY A 494 6.38 3.10 -13.06
N TYR A 495 5.14 2.63 -12.95
CA TYR A 495 4.59 2.04 -11.73
C TYR A 495 5.07 0.61 -11.44
N GLY A 496 5.89 0.02 -12.33
CA GLY A 496 6.41 -1.33 -12.16
C GLY A 496 5.35 -2.42 -12.26
N LEU A 497 4.28 -2.19 -13.02
CA LEU A 497 3.21 -3.18 -13.25
C LEU A 497 3.60 -4.16 -14.35
N ILE A 498 4.28 -3.65 -15.38
CA ILE A 498 4.84 -4.43 -16.48
C ILE A 498 6.33 -4.13 -16.63
N GLN A 499 7.03 -5.05 -17.28
CA GLN A 499 8.40 -4.88 -17.72
C GLN A 499 8.51 -5.08 -19.22
N LYS A 500 9.44 -4.36 -19.84
CA LYS A 500 9.80 -4.50 -21.25
C LYS A 500 11.05 -5.35 -21.38
N GLY A 501 10.93 -6.52 -21.98
CA GLY A 501 12.03 -7.40 -22.34
C GLY A 501 12.59 -7.08 -23.73
N ALA A 502 13.51 -7.93 -24.20
CA ALA A 502 14.03 -7.84 -25.58
C ALA A 502 12.93 -8.13 -26.61
N ASP A 503 12.09 -9.13 -26.33
CA ASP A 503 11.07 -9.66 -27.25
C ASP A 503 9.66 -9.53 -26.68
N GLY A 504 9.32 -8.34 -26.15
CA GLY A 504 7.94 -8.02 -25.74
C GLY A 504 7.80 -7.53 -24.30
N TYR A 505 6.59 -7.67 -23.77
CA TYR A 505 6.20 -7.19 -22.44
C TYR A 505 5.68 -8.33 -21.57
N ALA A 506 5.90 -8.22 -20.27
CA ALA A 506 5.39 -9.16 -19.28
C ALA A 506 4.93 -8.42 -18.02
N PHE A 507 4.01 -9.03 -17.27
CA PHE A 507 3.70 -8.54 -15.93
C PHE A 507 4.94 -8.62 -15.06
N ASN A 508 5.17 -7.57 -14.28
CA ASN A 508 6.10 -7.61 -13.17
C ASN A 508 5.38 -8.08 -11.90
N LEU A 509 4.08 -7.81 -11.76
CA LEU A 509 3.28 -8.17 -10.59
C LEU A 509 2.26 -9.26 -10.90
N GLU A 510 2.63 -10.53 -10.72
CA GLU A 510 1.80 -11.68 -11.14
C GLU A 510 0.44 -11.72 -10.43
N ALA A 511 0.36 -11.23 -9.19
CA ALA A 511 -0.91 -11.11 -8.47
C ALA A 511 -1.95 -10.21 -9.20
N ILE A 512 -1.52 -9.19 -9.95
CA ILE A 512 -2.42 -8.37 -10.79
C ILE A 512 -2.85 -9.14 -12.03
N SER A 513 -1.93 -9.87 -12.68
CA SER A 513 -2.24 -10.77 -13.79
C SER A 513 -3.35 -11.77 -13.40
N GLU A 514 -3.20 -12.45 -12.26
CA GLU A 514 -4.21 -13.39 -11.73
C GLU A 514 -5.56 -12.70 -11.43
N LEU A 515 -5.53 -11.51 -10.83
CA LEU A 515 -6.74 -10.74 -10.51
C LEU A 515 -7.49 -10.30 -11.77
N LEU A 516 -6.79 -9.73 -12.76
CA LEU A 516 -7.36 -9.31 -14.03
C LEU A 516 -7.91 -10.50 -14.81
N LYS A 517 -7.19 -11.63 -14.86
CA LYS A 517 -7.70 -12.88 -15.45
C LYS A 517 -9.00 -13.35 -14.80
N THR A 518 -9.12 -13.20 -13.49
CA THR A 518 -10.33 -13.59 -12.75
C THR A 518 -11.50 -12.63 -13.05
N LYS A 519 -11.24 -11.32 -12.97
CA LYS A 519 -12.22 -10.25 -13.21
C LYS A 519 -12.74 -10.25 -14.65
N HIS A 520 -11.85 -10.54 -15.59
CA HIS A 520 -12.08 -10.55 -17.03
C HIS A 520 -11.99 -11.99 -17.58
N SER A 521 -12.47 -12.99 -16.83
CA SER A 521 -12.38 -14.41 -17.19
C SER A 521 -13.18 -14.77 -18.44
N ASN A 522 -14.36 -14.14 -18.58
CA ASN A 522 -15.20 -14.19 -19.80
C ASN A 522 -14.72 -13.20 -20.88
N GLU A 523 -13.51 -12.68 -20.67
CA GLU A 523 -12.78 -11.66 -21.40
C GLU A 523 -12.08 -12.04 -22.69
N LYS A 524 -11.70 -13.31 -22.76
CA LYS A 524 -10.58 -13.73 -23.58
C LYS A 524 -10.86 -13.48 -25.06
N ILE A 525 -9.93 -12.79 -25.72
CA ILE A 525 -10.09 -12.37 -27.12
C ILE A 525 -9.62 -13.49 -28.06
N ASN A 526 -8.56 -14.20 -27.69
CA ASN A 526 -7.96 -15.29 -28.49
C ASN A 526 -8.42 -16.67 -28.01
N LEU A 527 -9.73 -16.88 -27.97
CA LEU A 527 -10.32 -18.18 -27.65
C LEU A 527 -10.20 -19.12 -28.86
N THR A 528 -9.85 -20.38 -28.61
CA THR A 528 -10.11 -21.46 -29.57
C THR A 528 -11.63 -21.67 -29.71
N ASN A 529 -12.09 -22.30 -30.79
CA ASN A 529 -13.53 -22.61 -30.95
C ASN A 529 -14.07 -23.42 -29.76
N GLU A 530 -13.28 -24.35 -29.20
CA GLU A 530 -13.67 -25.12 -28.01
C GLU A 530 -13.89 -24.21 -26.79
N GLU A 531 -13.00 -23.24 -26.57
CA GLU A 531 -13.15 -22.29 -25.46
C GLU A 531 -14.29 -21.29 -25.69
N MET A 532 -14.53 -20.83 -26.93
CA MET A 532 -15.70 -20.00 -27.27
C MET A 532 -17.01 -20.72 -26.94
N VAL A 533 -17.10 -22.00 -27.33
CA VAL A 533 -18.24 -22.87 -27.07
C VAL A 533 -18.46 -23.04 -25.56
N GLN A 534 -17.38 -23.29 -24.81
CA GLN A 534 -17.43 -23.44 -23.37
C GLN A 534 -17.90 -22.17 -22.66
N GLU A 535 -17.39 -20.99 -23.05
CA GLU A 535 -17.81 -19.71 -22.46
C GLU A 535 -19.30 -19.46 -22.68
N VAL A 536 -19.78 -19.58 -23.92
CA VAL A 536 -21.19 -19.37 -24.28
C VAL A 536 -22.09 -20.33 -23.50
N SER A 537 -21.68 -21.59 -23.35
CA SER A 537 -22.43 -22.60 -22.59
C SER A 537 -22.54 -22.25 -21.11
N VAL A 538 -21.43 -21.89 -20.47
CA VAL A 538 -21.40 -21.50 -19.06
C VAL A 538 -22.27 -20.26 -18.81
N ARG A 539 -22.10 -19.20 -19.63
CA ARG A 539 -22.85 -17.95 -19.48
C ARG A 539 -24.35 -18.15 -19.74
N ARG A 540 -24.73 -18.92 -20.75
CA ARG A 540 -26.13 -19.25 -21.00
C ARG A 540 -26.76 -20.02 -19.86
N ASN A 541 -26.05 -21.01 -19.29
CA ASN A 541 -26.55 -21.77 -18.15
C ASN A 541 -26.79 -20.87 -16.93
N LEU A 542 -25.88 -19.92 -16.67
CA LEU A 542 -26.05 -18.94 -15.59
C LEU A 542 -27.24 -18.00 -15.85
N LEU A 543 -27.33 -17.45 -17.06
CA LEU A 543 -28.43 -16.59 -17.49
C LEU A 543 -29.79 -17.29 -17.34
N GLU A 544 -29.89 -18.54 -17.77
CA GLU A 544 -31.12 -19.34 -17.66
C GLU A 544 -31.52 -19.52 -16.17
N LYS A 545 -30.58 -19.80 -15.28
CA LYS A 545 -30.83 -19.89 -13.83
C LYS A 545 -31.33 -18.58 -13.23
N ASN A 546 -30.72 -17.47 -13.64
CA ASN A 546 -31.08 -16.14 -13.14
C ASN A 546 -32.48 -15.74 -13.64
N LEU A 547 -32.78 -15.97 -14.93
CA LEU A 547 -34.11 -15.72 -15.49
C LEU A 547 -35.22 -16.56 -14.84
N ARG A 548 -34.95 -17.83 -14.52
CA ARG A 548 -35.91 -18.67 -13.77
C ARG A 548 -36.21 -18.07 -12.39
N THR A 549 -35.18 -17.61 -11.69
CA THR A 549 -35.31 -17.00 -10.36
C THR A 549 -36.09 -15.69 -10.43
N LEU A 550 -35.76 -14.81 -11.38
CA LEU A 550 -36.48 -13.57 -11.64
C LEU A 550 -37.94 -13.84 -11.96
N ALA A 551 -38.22 -14.69 -12.97
CA ALA A 551 -39.59 -15.01 -13.39
C ALA A 551 -40.43 -15.56 -12.24
N ARG A 552 -39.86 -16.43 -11.42
CA ARG A 552 -40.53 -16.98 -10.25
C ARG A 552 -40.88 -15.89 -9.24
N ASN A 553 -39.95 -14.99 -8.95
CA ASN A 553 -40.14 -13.94 -7.95
C ASN A 553 -41.19 -12.93 -8.43
N VAL A 554 -41.05 -12.40 -9.65
CA VAL A 554 -41.99 -11.42 -10.22
C VAL A 554 -43.40 -12.00 -10.29
N LEU A 555 -43.57 -13.21 -10.84
CA LEU A 555 -44.90 -13.84 -10.97
C LEU A 555 -45.55 -14.13 -9.61
N LYS A 556 -44.77 -14.59 -8.62
CA LYS A 556 -45.29 -14.82 -7.27
C LYS A 556 -45.73 -13.54 -6.58
N ILE A 557 -44.94 -12.47 -6.70
CA ILE A 557 -45.26 -11.18 -6.08
C ILE A 557 -46.52 -10.60 -6.70
N THR A 558 -46.67 -10.64 -8.02
CA THR A 558 -47.82 -10.03 -8.70
C THR A 558 -49.10 -10.85 -8.62
N TYR A 559 -49.02 -12.18 -8.74
CA TYR A 559 -50.20 -13.03 -8.90
C TYR A 559 -50.45 -14.01 -7.74
N GLY A 560 -49.49 -14.19 -6.83
CA GLY A 560 -49.54 -15.26 -5.84
C GLY A 560 -49.24 -16.64 -6.43
N PRO A 561 -48.95 -17.66 -5.60
CA PRO A 561 -48.33 -18.91 -6.05
C PRO A 561 -49.20 -19.76 -6.98
N VAL A 562 -50.52 -19.81 -6.76
CA VAL A 562 -51.46 -20.63 -7.54
C VAL A 562 -51.68 -20.02 -8.92
N LYS A 563 -52.00 -18.72 -8.98
CA LYS A 563 -52.24 -18.01 -10.24
C LYS A 563 -50.95 -17.88 -11.06
N ALA A 564 -49.80 -17.67 -10.41
CA ALA A 564 -48.49 -17.70 -11.08
C ALA A 564 -48.23 -19.03 -11.81
N ALA A 565 -48.49 -20.18 -11.17
CA ALA A 565 -48.33 -21.48 -11.81
C ALA A 565 -49.24 -21.64 -13.04
N THR A 566 -50.50 -21.21 -12.94
CA THR A 566 -51.42 -21.25 -14.09
C THR A 566 -50.98 -20.33 -15.23
N THR A 567 -50.42 -19.16 -14.93
CA THR A 567 -49.88 -18.23 -15.93
C THR A 567 -48.71 -18.85 -16.68
N VAL A 568 -47.78 -19.50 -15.98
CA VAL A 568 -46.66 -20.23 -16.59
C VAL A 568 -47.16 -21.32 -17.53
N LEU A 569 -48.09 -22.16 -17.08
CA LEU A 569 -48.66 -23.22 -17.92
C LEU A 569 -49.36 -22.67 -19.16
N SER A 570 -50.07 -21.54 -19.02
CA SER A 570 -50.76 -20.92 -20.14
C SER A 570 -49.79 -20.44 -21.24
N ALA A 571 -48.56 -20.07 -20.88
CA ALA A 571 -47.52 -19.64 -21.81
C ALA A 571 -46.85 -20.79 -22.56
N LEU A 572 -47.06 -22.05 -22.15
CA LEU A 572 -46.52 -23.23 -22.82
C LEU A 572 -47.41 -23.65 -24.02
N PRO A 573 -46.85 -24.34 -25.02
CA PRO A 573 -47.62 -25.00 -26.08
C PRO A 573 -48.59 -26.04 -25.49
N GLU A 574 -49.78 -26.20 -26.10
CA GLU A 574 -50.83 -27.08 -25.58
C GLU A 574 -50.36 -28.53 -25.35
N THR A 575 -49.51 -29.04 -26.23
CA THR A 575 -48.92 -30.39 -26.13
C THR A 575 -48.05 -30.60 -24.91
N ARG A 576 -47.43 -29.54 -24.36
CA ARG A 576 -46.59 -29.57 -23.16
C ARG A 576 -47.37 -29.31 -21.88
N ARG A 577 -48.52 -28.63 -21.95
CA ARG A 577 -49.30 -28.24 -20.75
C ARG A 577 -49.78 -29.43 -19.93
N THR A 578 -50.21 -30.50 -20.61
CA THR A 578 -50.77 -31.71 -20.00
C THR A 578 -49.79 -32.43 -19.08
N ALA A 579 -48.49 -32.36 -19.36
CA ALA A 579 -47.43 -32.99 -18.56
C ALA A 579 -47.18 -32.30 -17.20
N PHE A 580 -47.67 -31.08 -17.01
CA PHE A 580 -47.37 -30.25 -15.84
C PHE A 580 -48.62 -29.74 -15.10
N VAL A 581 -49.78 -30.36 -15.36
CA VAL A 581 -51.02 -30.04 -14.66
C VAL A 581 -50.87 -30.34 -13.17
N GLY A 582 -51.16 -29.35 -12.31
CA GLY A 582 -51.00 -29.46 -10.86
C GLY A 582 -49.57 -29.18 -10.35
N ALA A 583 -48.61 -28.90 -11.23
CA ALA A 583 -47.27 -28.49 -10.83
C ALA A 583 -47.30 -27.11 -10.15
N ASN A 584 -46.47 -26.94 -9.12
CA ASN A 584 -46.38 -25.66 -8.43
C ASN A 584 -45.32 -24.75 -9.08
N ILE A 585 -45.42 -23.45 -8.82
CA ILE A 585 -44.52 -22.44 -9.40
C ILE A 585 -43.04 -22.67 -9.01
N ASN A 586 -42.77 -23.27 -7.84
CA ASN A 586 -41.40 -23.55 -7.40
C ASN A 586 -40.76 -24.65 -8.23
N SER A 587 -41.51 -25.69 -8.58
CA SER A 587 -41.02 -26.76 -9.45
C SER A 587 -40.90 -26.32 -10.92
N LEU A 588 -41.86 -25.50 -11.40
CA LEU A 588 -41.87 -25.04 -12.79
C LEU A 588 -40.72 -24.08 -13.08
N LEU A 589 -40.36 -23.21 -12.13
CA LEU A 589 -39.27 -22.25 -12.25
C LEU A 589 -38.20 -22.49 -11.18
N ASP A 590 -37.90 -23.76 -10.91
CA ASP A 590 -36.78 -24.11 -10.05
C ASP A 590 -35.46 -23.67 -10.70
N ARG A 591 -34.52 -23.17 -9.89
CA ARG A 591 -33.26 -22.64 -10.40
C ARG A 591 -32.50 -23.71 -11.20
N ASP A 592 -32.38 -24.91 -10.63
CA ASP A 592 -31.52 -25.97 -11.15
C ASP A 592 -32.30 -27.09 -11.84
N LYS A 593 -33.55 -27.34 -11.42
CA LYS A 593 -34.36 -28.50 -11.84
C LYS A 593 -35.64 -28.13 -12.60
N SER A 594 -35.75 -26.91 -13.12
CA SER A 594 -36.92 -26.51 -13.90
C SER A 594 -37.08 -27.41 -15.15
N PRO A 595 -38.30 -27.90 -15.45
CA PRO A 595 -38.59 -28.67 -16.65
C PRO A 595 -38.82 -27.78 -17.89
N LEU A 596 -38.69 -26.46 -17.76
CA LEU A 596 -38.90 -25.51 -18.84
C LEU A 596 -37.61 -25.28 -19.64
N PHE A 597 -37.76 -25.24 -20.95
CA PHE A 597 -36.67 -24.86 -21.85
C PHE A 597 -36.50 -23.35 -21.87
N PHE A 598 -35.28 -22.90 -22.16
CA PHE A 598 -34.95 -21.48 -22.33
C PHE A 598 -35.93 -20.72 -23.24
N LEU A 599 -36.32 -21.29 -24.39
CA LEU A 599 -37.31 -20.68 -25.30
C LEU A 599 -38.69 -20.46 -24.65
N GLU A 600 -39.10 -21.33 -23.73
CA GLU A 600 -40.37 -21.19 -23.03
C GLU A 600 -40.30 -20.10 -21.95
N LEU A 601 -39.13 -19.90 -21.34
CA LEU A 601 -38.88 -18.76 -20.46
C LEU A 601 -38.97 -17.43 -21.24
N ILE A 602 -38.40 -17.38 -22.45
CA ILE A 602 -38.51 -16.22 -23.33
C ILE A 602 -39.99 -15.93 -23.66
N ASN A 603 -40.75 -16.96 -24.05
CA ASN A 603 -42.17 -16.82 -24.36
C ASN A 603 -43.01 -16.36 -23.16
N LEU A 604 -42.70 -16.86 -21.96
CA LEU A 604 -43.32 -16.43 -20.72
C LEU A 604 -43.09 -14.94 -20.47
N ILE A 605 -41.85 -14.47 -20.54
CA ILE A 605 -41.49 -13.06 -20.34
C ILE A 605 -42.13 -12.18 -21.43
N LYS A 606 -42.12 -12.65 -22.69
CA LYS A 606 -42.71 -11.94 -23.83
C LYS A 606 -44.22 -11.74 -23.67
N ARG A 607 -44.92 -12.75 -23.16
CA ARG A 607 -46.37 -12.71 -22.92
C ARG A 607 -46.73 -11.85 -21.71
N GLU A 608 -46.00 -11.99 -20.61
CA GLU A 608 -46.26 -11.29 -19.36
C GLU A 608 -45.42 -10.01 -19.20
N TRP A 609 -45.02 -9.36 -20.30
CA TRP A 609 -44.05 -8.25 -20.26
C TRP A 609 -44.44 -7.13 -19.28
N ALA A 610 -45.73 -6.80 -19.17
CA ALA A 610 -46.21 -5.71 -18.33
C ALA A 610 -45.80 -5.81 -16.85
N ILE A 611 -45.54 -7.02 -16.34
CA ILE A 611 -45.08 -7.24 -14.97
C ILE A 611 -43.55 -7.23 -14.85
N PHE A 612 -42.85 -7.55 -15.93
CA PHE A 612 -41.38 -7.56 -16.01
C PHE A 612 -40.80 -6.17 -16.31
N ASP A 613 -41.54 -5.33 -17.03
CA ASP A 613 -41.19 -3.95 -17.38
C ASP A 613 -40.82 -3.10 -16.15
N LYS A 614 -41.47 -3.38 -15.01
CA LYS A 614 -41.21 -2.69 -13.74
C LYS A 614 -39.95 -3.18 -13.02
N SER A 615 -39.46 -4.36 -13.38
CA SER A 615 -38.29 -5.00 -12.76
C SER A 615 -37.04 -4.96 -13.64
N LEU A 616 -37.17 -4.57 -14.91
CA LEU A 616 -36.09 -4.60 -15.89
C LEU A 616 -36.03 -3.26 -16.62
N GLU A 617 -34.94 -2.51 -16.43
CA GLU A 617 -34.69 -1.22 -17.10
C GLU A 617 -34.24 -1.41 -18.57
N ILE A 618 -35.02 -2.13 -19.36
CA ILE A 618 -34.73 -2.40 -20.78
C ILE A 618 -36.02 -2.49 -21.60
N GLU A 619 -35.98 -2.02 -22.84
CA GLU A 619 -37.11 -2.16 -23.77
C GLU A 619 -37.38 -3.64 -24.11
N LYS A 620 -38.67 -4.03 -24.13
CA LYS A 620 -39.15 -5.37 -24.50
C LYS A 620 -38.47 -5.93 -25.75
N THR A 621 -38.45 -5.13 -26.82
CA THR A 621 -37.97 -5.55 -28.13
C THR A 621 -36.48 -5.87 -28.09
N LYS A 622 -35.69 -5.08 -27.35
CA LYS A 622 -34.25 -5.28 -27.18
C LYS A 622 -33.97 -6.54 -26.35
N LEU A 623 -34.66 -6.72 -25.23
CA LEU A 623 -34.48 -7.91 -24.39
C LEU A 623 -34.83 -9.20 -25.14
N VAL A 624 -35.99 -9.22 -25.81
CA VAL A 624 -36.46 -10.40 -26.54
C VAL A 624 -35.49 -10.76 -27.67
N LEU A 625 -35.00 -9.78 -28.42
CA LEU A 625 -33.99 -9.99 -29.47
C LEU A 625 -32.73 -10.65 -28.90
N MET A 626 -32.17 -10.08 -27.82
CA MET A 626 -30.96 -10.62 -27.17
C MET A 626 -31.15 -12.07 -26.72
N LEU A 627 -32.28 -12.39 -26.08
CA LEU A 627 -32.58 -13.74 -25.61
C LEU A 627 -32.84 -14.73 -26.75
N GLU A 628 -33.53 -14.30 -27.82
CA GLU A 628 -33.79 -15.12 -29.00
C GLU A 628 -32.49 -15.45 -29.74
N GLU A 629 -31.57 -14.49 -29.90
CA GLU A 629 -30.24 -14.70 -30.48
C GLU A 629 -29.38 -15.64 -29.60
N ILE A 630 -29.39 -15.47 -28.27
CA ILE A 630 -28.73 -16.40 -27.33
C ILE A 630 -29.32 -17.81 -27.44
N ASN A 631 -30.64 -17.95 -27.62
CA ASN A 631 -31.23 -19.28 -27.80
C ASN A 631 -30.84 -19.92 -29.14
N LEU A 632 -30.69 -19.13 -30.20
CA LEU A 632 -30.37 -19.59 -31.55
C LEU A 632 -28.91 -20.02 -31.67
N PHE A 633 -27.99 -19.17 -31.24
CA PHE A 633 -26.54 -19.38 -31.39
C PHE A 633 -25.89 -19.98 -30.14
N GLY A 634 -26.51 -19.85 -28.96
CA GLY A 634 -25.98 -20.35 -27.68
C GLY A 634 -26.17 -21.84 -27.40
N ARG A 635 -26.37 -22.67 -28.43
CA ARG A 635 -26.36 -24.15 -28.32
C ARG A 635 -25.30 -24.84 -29.19
N PRO A 636 -24.06 -24.34 -29.29
CA PRO A 636 -23.09 -24.92 -30.22
C PRO A 636 -22.72 -26.37 -29.86
N GLU A 637 -22.72 -26.72 -28.56
CA GLU A 637 -22.45 -28.08 -28.04
C GLU A 637 -23.49 -29.12 -28.48
N ALA A 638 -24.77 -28.73 -28.60
CA ALA A 638 -25.85 -29.67 -28.91
C ALA A 638 -25.85 -30.15 -30.37
N HIS A 639 -25.06 -29.48 -31.24
CA HIS A 639 -25.05 -29.72 -32.68
C HIS A 639 -23.64 -29.77 -33.30
N ALA A 640 -22.57 -29.78 -32.49
CA ALA A 640 -21.17 -29.74 -32.95
C ALA A 640 -20.91 -28.63 -33.99
N LYS A 641 -21.53 -27.46 -33.81
CA LYS A 641 -21.41 -26.33 -34.73
C LYS A 641 -20.22 -25.46 -34.34
N ASN A 642 -19.42 -25.05 -35.32
CA ASN A 642 -18.42 -24.01 -35.14
C ASN A 642 -19.13 -22.66 -34.94
N LEU A 643 -18.71 -21.90 -33.94
CA LEU A 643 -19.18 -20.54 -33.71
C LEU A 643 -18.25 -19.58 -34.46
N SER A 644 -18.78 -18.72 -35.32
CA SER A 644 -17.94 -17.70 -35.95
C SER A 644 -17.53 -16.61 -34.94
N LYS A 645 -16.41 -15.91 -35.19
CA LYS A 645 -15.94 -14.81 -34.33
C LYS A 645 -16.99 -13.69 -34.20
N ASP A 646 -17.73 -13.41 -35.26
CA ASP A 646 -18.78 -12.37 -35.27
C ASP A 646 -19.99 -12.79 -34.42
N GLU A 647 -20.45 -14.04 -34.57
CA GLU A 647 -21.53 -14.59 -33.74
C GLU A 647 -21.14 -14.63 -32.26
N PHE A 648 -19.90 -15.03 -31.95
CA PHE A 648 -19.37 -15.04 -30.59
C PHE A 648 -19.33 -13.64 -29.99
N THR A 649 -18.81 -12.66 -30.74
CA THR A 649 -18.71 -11.26 -30.29
C THR A 649 -20.10 -10.70 -30.00
N GLN A 650 -21.08 -10.95 -30.88
CA GLN A 650 -22.45 -10.53 -30.70
C GLN A 650 -23.11 -11.16 -29.46
N LEU A 651 -22.95 -12.48 -29.27
CA LEU A 651 -23.44 -13.18 -28.08
C LEU A 651 -22.83 -12.62 -26.79
N ARG A 652 -21.54 -12.32 -26.82
CA ARG A 652 -20.80 -11.78 -25.68
C ARG A 652 -21.27 -10.38 -25.28
N LEU A 653 -21.58 -9.52 -26.26
CA LEU A 653 -22.23 -8.23 -26.02
C LEU A 653 -23.59 -8.38 -25.34
N HIS A 654 -24.40 -9.34 -25.80
CA HIS A 654 -25.70 -9.63 -25.19
C HIS A 654 -25.56 -10.12 -23.76
N PHE A 655 -24.66 -11.08 -23.52
CA PHE A 655 -24.42 -11.57 -22.16
C PHE A 655 -23.93 -10.46 -21.24
N ASN A 656 -23.01 -9.59 -21.67
CA ASN A 656 -22.55 -8.47 -20.84
C ASN A 656 -23.70 -7.54 -20.43
N LYS A 657 -24.59 -7.22 -21.37
CA LYS A 657 -25.77 -6.39 -21.08
C LYS A 657 -26.77 -7.06 -20.14
N LEU A 658 -27.03 -8.36 -20.33
CA LEU A 658 -27.98 -9.12 -19.51
C LEU A 658 -27.45 -9.46 -18.12
N ASP A 659 -26.16 -9.76 -18.00
CA ASP A 659 -25.52 -10.02 -16.71
C ASP A 659 -25.59 -8.77 -15.82
N THR A 660 -25.40 -7.57 -16.40
CA THR A 660 -25.54 -6.29 -15.67
C THR A 660 -26.98 -6.06 -15.24
N LEU A 661 -27.96 -6.39 -16.10
CA LEU A 661 -29.39 -6.22 -15.84
C LEU A 661 -29.92 -7.19 -14.76
N LEU A 662 -29.28 -8.35 -14.60
CA LEU A 662 -29.71 -9.43 -13.70
C LEU A 662 -28.78 -9.59 -12.49
N ALA A 663 -27.93 -8.60 -12.21
CA ALA A 663 -26.93 -8.63 -11.13
C ALA A 663 -27.48 -8.36 -9.71
N GLU A 664 -28.80 -8.41 -9.52
CA GLU A 664 -29.50 -8.31 -8.22
C GLU A 664 -30.13 -9.66 -7.83
#